data_AF-A0A525J137-F1
#
_entry.id   AF-A0A525J137-F1
#
_cell.length_a   1.000
_cell.length_b   1.000
_cell.length_c   1.000
_cell.angle_alpha   90.00
_cell.angle_beta   90.00
_cell.angle_gamma   90.00
#
_symmetry.space_group_name_H-M   'P 1'
#
loop_
_entity.id
_entity.type
_entity.pdbx_description
1 polymer ?
#
loop_
_entity_poly.entity_id
_entity_poly.type
_entity_poly.pdbx_seq_one_letter_code
_entity_poly.pdbx_strand_id
1 'polypeptide(L)'
;MPETIAEAAVDETSPGLKRRTAVLVVHGMGSQRPLDTVRGIINAVWLDKDGKPGKGDKRYWLHPERKNDDIDLAVLTTSGVSDTTDHRSVDFHELYWAHLMSETRAVAVLLWLFELVRKGPRLKPGIRALWWGTTIFLCLLVQSVVLLGLHVILLFLGNPPLIDNRTLSGVVEFGAIRLWNHSYHEPEALLLAPFLVLFMAASYALFFSTIRGAWKIMIGAVVLALLSATFFYFGINDDHSYWIAKEIAYLLHPSVYRTVATMFLPILVSLCVVAIAMGTWGALAMIATYVLSSAFFLLYLNARWLIGWNHDDPLGDLLSHHGNIFGPDWTPFSDIWQQGWILWSLNERYSAVIACAIIVIYFSLYALFLQPYLGDAARYFRASPGNVLVRRKIRKEAVDTLDTLHKWGNYDRIIIVAHSLGTVVAYDMLRAYFSRINGLLPDGALLEPQFSQIDRYDPDKPSGEIKNKSDFRSAGREIIRKIAAQTINSPIPSNRKLPSWLVTDFVTLGSPLTHAHYLICDYPTEDKLFYHATEDKLVEDFNRRVAQRELPTCPPHADDDGGLLAFRNPNTGKKEFHHAALFGLTRWTNLYFEMNQMFWGDAIGGPLKIFGPYIEDVKVSTLPSGGPALFTHTSYWKITGPMGRGSPQIGELRAAVNLVDGPV
;
A
#
# COMPACT_ATOMS: atom_id res chain seq x y z
N MET A 1 45.12 -73.81 -8.17
CA MET A 1 45.33 -72.48 -7.57
C MET A 1 44.55 -71.47 -8.40
N PRO A 2 43.91 -70.49 -7.75
CA PRO A 2 42.61 -69.97 -8.18
C PRO A 2 42.68 -68.71 -9.04
N GLU A 3 41.66 -68.56 -9.89
CA GLU A 3 41.25 -67.34 -10.58
C GLU A 3 41.00 -66.21 -9.56
N THR A 4 41.63 -65.06 -9.79
CA THR A 4 41.32 -63.82 -9.09
C THR A 4 40.55 -62.91 -10.03
N ILE A 5 39.35 -62.55 -9.57
CA ILE A 5 38.41 -61.62 -10.19
C ILE A 5 39.10 -60.27 -10.36
N ALA A 6 39.20 -59.80 -11.61
CA ALA A 6 39.63 -58.44 -11.90
C ALA A 6 38.53 -57.47 -11.43
N GLU A 7 38.78 -56.77 -10.32
CA GLU A 7 38.06 -55.56 -9.94
C GLU A 7 38.13 -54.56 -11.09
N ALA A 8 36.96 -54.23 -11.63
CA ALA A 8 36.81 -53.18 -12.62
C ALA A 8 37.30 -51.85 -12.02
N ALA A 9 38.36 -51.30 -12.60
CA ALA A 9 38.86 -49.98 -12.30
C ALA A 9 37.74 -48.95 -12.54
N VAL A 10 37.29 -48.32 -11.46
CA VAL A 10 36.46 -47.12 -11.51
C VAL A 10 37.34 -45.98 -12.03
N ASP A 11 37.02 -45.49 -13.21
CA ASP A 11 37.63 -44.31 -13.82
C ASP A 11 37.29 -43.07 -12.96
N GLU A 12 38.29 -42.55 -12.24
CA GLU A 12 38.19 -41.39 -11.32
C GLU A 12 38.09 -40.02 -12.02
N THR A 13 37.87 -39.95 -13.35
CA THR A 13 38.00 -38.68 -14.10
C THR A 13 36.70 -37.90 -14.37
N SER A 14 35.61 -38.20 -13.67
CA SER A 14 34.42 -37.33 -13.63
C SER A 14 33.94 -37.14 -12.19
N PRO A 15 34.43 -36.11 -11.45
CA PRO A 15 33.81 -35.79 -10.17
C PRO A 15 32.34 -35.47 -10.45
N GLY A 16 31.43 -36.30 -9.92
CA GLY A 16 30.00 -36.11 -10.08
C GLY A 16 29.63 -34.65 -9.81
N LEU A 17 28.81 -34.06 -10.69
CA LEU A 17 28.48 -32.63 -10.67
C LEU A 17 28.02 -32.22 -9.26
N LYS A 18 28.88 -31.50 -8.53
CA LYS A 18 28.59 -31.06 -7.16
C LYS A 18 27.41 -30.08 -7.20
N ARG A 19 26.22 -30.56 -6.82
CA ARG A 19 25.00 -29.75 -6.79
C ARG A 19 25.11 -28.63 -5.77
N ARG A 20 24.42 -27.53 -6.04
CA ARG A 20 24.41 -26.30 -5.24
C ARG A 20 22.99 -25.93 -4.84
N THR A 21 22.89 -25.08 -3.83
CA THR A 21 21.62 -24.44 -3.46
C THR A 21 21.59 -23.03 -4.04
N ALA A 22 20.49 -22.65 -4.71
CA ALA A 22 20.27 -21.27 -5.14
C ALA A 22 19.38 -20.54 -4.13
N VAL A 23 19.77 -19.33 -3.74
CA VAL A 23 18.93 -18.41 -2.95
C VAL A 23 18.59 -17.21 -3.83
N LEU A 24 17.34 -17.09 -4.25
CA LEU A 24 16.86 -15.94 -5.00
C LEU A 24 16.28 -14.91 -4.03
N VAL A 25 16.98 -13.78 -3.90
CA VAL A 25 16.52 -12.62 -3.15
C VAL A 25 15.68 -11.73 -4.06
N VAL A 26 14.43 -11.50 -3.68
CA VAL A 26 13.53 -10.55 -4.34
C VAL A 26 13.42 -9.32 -3.45
N HIS A 27 14.12 -8.25 -3.83
CA HIS A 27 14.15 -7.03 -3.04
C HIS A 27 12.77 -6.34 -3.02
N GLY A 28 12.57 -5.54 -1.98
CA GLY A 28 11.36 -4.75 -1.75
C GLY A 28 11.33 -3.42 -2.51
N MET A 29 10.37 -2.59 -2.12
CA MET A 29 10.13 -1.26 -2.69
C MET A 29 11.29 -0.29 -2.46
N GLY A 30 11.44 0.64 -3.41
CA GLY A 30 12.33 1.78 -3.37
C GLY A 30 13.59 1.65 -4.20
N SER A 31 14.23 2.79 -4.45
CA SER A 31 15.49 2.91 -5.21
C SER A 31 16.68 2.36 -4.42
N GLN A 32 16.65 1.07 -4.10
CA GLN A 32 17.76 0.36 -3.48
C GLN A 32 18.86 0.17 -4.52
N ARG A 33 20.12 0.32 -4.10
CA ARG A 33 21.25 0.06 -4.99
C ARG A 33 21.28 -1.44 -5.28
N PRO A 34 21.60 -1.84 -6.53
CA PRO A 34 21.77 -3.25 -6.86
C PRO A 34 22.73 -3.94 -5.89
N LEU A 35 22.38 -5.16 -5.50
CA LEU A 35 23.08 -6.07 -4.60
C LEU A 35 23.08 -5.68 -3.11
N ASP A 36 22.51 -4.54 -2.71
CA ASP A 36 22.55 -4.14 -1.29
C ASP A 36 21.66 -5.02 -0.42
N THR A 37 20.46 -5.37 -0.88
CA THR A 37 19.52 -6.24 -0.14
C THR A 37 20.12 -7.64 0.02
N VAL A 38 20.60 -8.23 -1.07
CA VAL A 38 21.20 -9.59 -1.06
C VAL A 38 22.47 -9.62 -0.20
N ARG A 39 23.33 -8.60 -0.23
CA ARG A 39 24.47 -8.50 0.69
C ARG A 39 24.02 -8.41 2.15
N GLY A 40 22.99 -7.64 2.45
CA GLY A 40 22.40 -7.57 3.78
C GLY A 40 21.93 -8.94 4.28
N ILE A 41 21.24 -9.70 3.43
CA ILE A 41 20.75 -11.05 3.74
C ILE A 41 21.92 -12.04 3.89
N ILE A 42 22.91 -12.03 2.99
CA ILE A 42 24.12 -12.87 3.12
C ILE A 42 24.84 -12.57 4.44
N ASN A 43 25.01 -11.29 4.75
CA ASN A 43 25.62 -10.87 6.01
C ASN A 43 24.83 -11.39 7.21
N ALA A 44 23.50 -11.33 7.18
CA ALA A 44 22.67 -11.83 8.28
C ALA A 44 22.70 -13.36 8.40
N VAL A 45 22.55 -14.09 7.29
CA VAL A 45 22.27 -15.53 7.28
C VAL A 45 23.55 -16.38 7.22
N TRP A 46 24.58 -15.92 6.51
CA TRP A 46 25.78 -16.72 6.23
C TRP A 46 26.98 -16.34 7.12
N LEU A 47 27.31 -15.05 7.23
CA LEU A 47 28.52 -14.66 7.94
C LEU A 47 28.37 -14.80 9.47
N ASP A 48 29.46 -15.19 10.14
CA ASP A 48 29.49 -15.34 11.60
C ASP A 48 30.17 -14.15 12.31
N LYS A 49 30.93 -13.33 11.58
CA LYS A 49 31.67 -12.19 12.15
C LYS A 49 31.69 -10.99 11.22
N ASP A 50 31.95 -9.82 11.82
CA ASP A 50 32.16 -8.57 11.10
C ASP A 50 33.64 -8.40 10.71
N GLY A 51 33.90 -7.79 9.55
CA GLY A 51 35.25 -7.58 9.02
C GLY A 51 35.68 -8.56 7.93
N LYS A 52 36.97 -8.52 7.52
CA LYS A 52 37.50 -9.42 6.48
C LYS A 52 37.62 -10.86 7.03
N PRO A 53 36.92 -11.84 6.46
CA PRO A 53 37.08 -13.24 6.87
C PRO A 53 38.49 -13.74 6.54
N GLY A 54 39.07 -14.51 7.46
CA GLY A 54 40.31 -15.25 7.27
C GLY A 54 40.11 -16.48 6.39
N LYS A 55 41.19 -17.23 6.16
CA LYS A 55 41.22 -18.31 5.15
C LYS A 55 40.30 -19.49 5.47
N GLY A 56 39.97 -19.71 6.75
CA GLY A 56 39.09 -20.78 7.25
C GLY A 56 37.70 -20.31 7.70
N ASP A 57 37.37 -19.03 7.52
CA ASP A 57 36.06 -18.50 7.91
C ASP A 57 35.05 -18.57 6.76
N LYS A 58 33.75 -18.51 7.11
CA LYS A 58 32.67 -18.32 6.14
C LYS A 58 32.90 -17.04 5.33
N ARG A 59 33.00 -17.19 4.01
CA ARG A 59 33.22 -16.09 3.06
C ARG A 59 32.29 -16.21 1.86
N TYR A 60 32.19 -15.13 1.08
CA TYR A 60 31.55 -15.14 -0.23
C TYR A 60 32.36 -14.31 -1.21
N TRP A 61 32.18 -14.55 -2.50
CA TRP A 61 32.75 -13.73 -3.58
C TRP A 61 31.69 -13.45 -4.64
N LEU A 62 31.83 -12.30 -5.28
CA LEU A 62 31.01 -11.91 -6.42
C LEU A 62 31.71 -12.36 -7.69
N HIS A 63 30.98 -13.01 -8.59
CA HIS A 63 31.45 -13.24 -9.95
C HIS A 63 30.30 -13.05 -10.94
N PRO A 64 30.60 -12.60 -12.17
CA PRO A 64 29.63 -12.73 -13.26
C PRO A 64 29.43 -14.21 -13.54
N GLU A 65 28.20 -14.61 -13.83
CA GLU A 65 27.94 -15.95 -14.34
C GLU A 65 27.39 -15.89 -15.76
N ARG A 66 28.14 -16.51 -16.69
CA ARG A 66 27.87 -16.43 -18.12
C ARG A 66 26.66 -17.28 -18.49
N LYS A 67 25.64 -16.64 -19.04
CA LYS A 67 24.54 -17.28 -19.76
C LYS A 67 24.90 -17.37 -21.25
N ASN A 68 24.36 -18.37 -21.96
CA ASN A 68 24.37 -18.50 -23.42
C ASN A 68 24.05 -17.14 -24.11
N ASP A 69 25.10 -16.38 -24.40
CA ASP A 69 25.19 -15.11 -25.15
C ASP A 69 24.38 -13.87 -24.68
N ASP A 70 23.81 -13.80 -23.47
CA ASP A 70 23.22 -12.53 -22.99
C ASP A 70 23.27 -12.32 -21.46
N ILE A 71 23.89 -11.18 -21.09
CA ILE A 71 24.04 -10.46 -19.81
C ILE A 71 24.47 -11.27 -18.56
N ASP A 72 25.62 -10.88 -18.00
CA ASP A 72 26.19 -11.32 -16.73
C ASP A 72 25.26 -10.96 -15.54
N LEU A 73 24.56 -11.96 -14.99
CA LEU A 73 23.96 -11.81 -13.67
C LEU A 73 25.09 -11.86 -12.62
N ALA A 74 25.11 -10.88 -11.74
CA ALA A 74 26.00 -10.83 -10.59
C ALA A 74 25.58 -11.91 -9.58
N VAL A 75 26.38 -12.98 -9.45
CA VAL A 75 26.14 -14.08 -8.51
C VAL A 75 27.09 -13.97 -7.33
N LEU A 76 26.55 -14.08 -6.12
CA LEU A 76 27.33 -14.11 -4.88
C LEU A 76 27.39 -15.55 -4.35
N THR A 77 28.55 -16.19 -4.50
CA THR A 77 28.73 -17.60 -4.08
C THR A 77 29.44 -17.67 -2.74
N THR A 78 28.93 -18.52 -1.85
CA THR A 78 29.54 -18.79 -0.54
C THR A 78 30.67 -19.81 -0.64
N SER A 79 31.57 -19.82 0.35
CA SER A 79 32.36 -21.02 0.63
C SER A 79 31.45 -22.21 0.99
N GLY A 80 31.95 -23.44 0.88
CA GLY A 80 31.18 -24.65 1.18
C GLY A 80 30.56 -24.58 2.57
N VAL A 81 29.31 -25.05 2.68
CA VAL A 81 28.59 -25.12 3.95
C VAL A 81 29.11 -26.33 4.72
N SER A 82 29.94 -26.09 5.73
CA SER A 82 30.62 -27.15 6.50
C SER A 82 29.66 -28.15 7.13
N ASP A 83 28.45 -27.70 7.47
CA ASP A 83 27.44 -28.49 8.18
C ASP A 83 26.53 -29.31 7.24
N THR A 84 26.66 -29.18 5.91
CA THR A 84 25.95 -30.07 4.96
C THR A 84 26.77 -31.32 4.66
N THR A 85 26.09 -32.43 4.40
CA THR A 85 26.71 -33.74 4.10
C THR A 85 27.62 -33.74 2.87
N ASP A 86 27.42 -32.80 1.95
CA ASP A 86 28.16 -32.67 0.68
C ASP A 86 29.07 -31.43 0.62
N HIS A 87 29.12 -30.62 1.68
CA HIS A 87 29.82 -29.33 1.71
C HIS A 87 29.50 -28.43 0.50
N ARG A 88 28.24 -28.41 0.03
CA ARG A 88 27.80 -27.60 -1.12
C ARG A 88 28.01 -26.11 -0.92
N SER A 89 28.21 -25.40 -2.02
CA SER A 89 28.16 -23.95 -2.03
C SER A 89 26.74 -23.45 -2.24
N VAL A 90 26.47 -22.24 -1.76
CA VAL A 90 25.20 -21.54 -1.97
C VAL A 90 25.43 -20.36 -2.89
N ASP A 91 24.64 -20.26 -3.94
CA ASP A 91 24.67 -19.15 -4.88
C ASP A 91 23.50 -18.21 -4.60
N PHE A 92 23.80 -16.97 -4.26
CA PHE A 92 22.81 -15.92 -4.04
C PHE A 92 22.61 -15.11 -5.31
N HIS A 93 21.35 -15.03 -5.74
CA HIS A 93 20.87 -14.28 -6.90
C HIS A 93 19.97 -13.14 -6.43
N GLU A 94 19.95 -12.03 -7.15
CA GLU A 94 19.02 -10.93 -6.90
C GLU A 94 18.08 -10.74 -8.10
N LEU A 95 16.78 -10.76 -7.85
CA LEU A 95 15.79 -10.32 -8.82
C LEU A 95 15.61 -8.80 -8.70
N TYR A 96 16.36 -8.04 -9.51
CA TYR A 96 16.33 -6.58 -9.48
C TYR A 96 15.29 -5.98 -10.44
N TRP A 97 14.14 -5.53 -9.93
CA TRP A 97 13.03 -5.00 -10.73
C TRP A 97 12.78 -3.50 -10.56
N ALA A 98 13.44 -2.82 -9.61
CA ALA A 98 13.18 -1.40 -9.32
C ALA A 98 13.38 -0.48 -10.54
N HIS A 99 14.32 -0.82 -11.43
CA HIS A 99 14.56 -0.07 -12.67
C HIS A 99 13.35 -0.04 -13.61
N LEU A 100 12.44 -1.02 -13.53
CA LEU A 100 11.20 -1.03 -14.31
C LEU A 100 10.13 -0.11 -13.72
N MET A 101 10.33 0.38 -12.50
CA MET A 101 9.37 1.19 -11.75
C MET A 101 9.77 2.67 -11.65
N SER A 102 10.90 3.07 -12.26
CA SER A 102 11.32 4.47 -12.31
C SER A 102 10.24 5.38 -12.93
N GLU A 103 10.24 6.65 -12.51
CA GLU A 103 9.34 7.74 -12.97
C GLU A 103 7.92 7.76 -12.40
N THR A 104 7.72 7.37 -11.13
CA THR A 104 6.43 7.57 -10.47
C THR A 104 6.13 9.06 -10.25
N ARG A 105 5.25 9.62 -11.10
CA ARG A 105 4.77 11.01 -10.97
C ARG A 105 4.11 11.23 -9.62
N ALA A 106 4.36 12.37 -8.97
CA ALA A 106 3.74 12.75 -7.69
C ALA A 106 2.20 12.61 -7.70
N VAL A 107 1.59 12.97 -8.84
CA VAL A 107 0.14 12.85 -9.07
C VAL A 107 -0.34 11.39 -8.95
N ALA A 108 0.44 10.41 -9.41
CA ALA A 108 0.04 9.01 -9.32
C ALA A 108 -0.02 8.52 -7.87
N VAL A 109 0.92 8.96 -7.04
CA VAL A 109 0.94 8.65 -5.60
C VAL A 109 -0.22 9.34 -4.90
N LEU A 110 -0.47 10.62 -5.19
CA LEU A 110 -1.60 11.37 -4.62
C LEU A 110 -2.95 10.73 -4.97
N LEU A 111 -3.16 10.34 -6.23
CA LEU A 111 -4.39 9.66 -6.66
C LEU A 111 -4.58 8.31 -5.97
N TRP A 112 -3.50 7.55 -5.76
CA TRP A 112 -3.58 6.30 -5.02
C TRP A 112 -3.91 6.51 -3.54
N LEU A 113 -3.36 7.56 -2.91
CA LEU A 113 -3.74 7.95 -1.55
C LEU A 113 -5.23 8.31 -1.46
N PHE A 114 -5.78 9.03 -2.44
CA PHE A 114 -7.22 9.30 -2.50
C PHE A 114 -8.07 8.03 -2.67
N GLU A 115 -7.61 7.06 -3.48
CA GLU A 115 -8.25 5.75 -3.59
C GLU A 115 -8.24 4.98 -2.26
N LEU A 116 -7.14 5.06 -1.49
CA LEU A 116 -7.05 4.47 -0.15
C LEU A 116 -8.02 5.11 0.84
N VAL A 117 -8.19 6.43 0.81
CA VAL A 117 -9.20 7.09 1.66
C VAL A 117 -10.61 6.69 1.25
N ARG A 118 -10.89 6.55 -0.05
CA ARG A 118 -12.20 6.09 -0.53
C ARG A 118 -12.56 4.70 0.00
N LYS A 119 -11.57 3.83 0.21
CA LYS A 119 -11.74 2.50 0.81
C LYS A 119 -12.07 2.52 2.31
N GLY A 120 -11.92 3.65 3.00
CA GLY A 120 -12.31 3.83 4.41
C GLY A 120 -11.33 3.27 5.46
N PRO A 121 -11.57 3.51 6.76
CA PRO A 121 -10.71 3.10 7.88
C PRO A 121 -10.87 1.60 8.23
N ARG A 122 -10.75 0.74 7.22
CA ARG A 122 -11.03 -0.70 7.33
C ARG A 122 -9.79 -1.53 7.69
N LEU A 123 -8.63 -0.89 7.77
CA LEU A 123 -7.37 -1.53 8.12
C LEU A 123 -7.34 -1.94 9.61
N LYS A 124 -6.44 -2.86 9.98
CA LYS A 124 -6.22 -3.30 11.37
C LYS A 124 -6.07 -2.09 12.32
N PRO A 125 -6.47 -2.19 13.61
CA PRO A 125 -6.48 -1.06 14.55
C PRO A 125 -5.20 -0.22 14.57
N GLY A 126 -4.02 -0.85 14.51
CA GLY A 126 -2.73 -0.13 14.45
C GLY A 126 -2.56 0.77 13.22
N ILE A 127 -3.13 0.39 12.07
CA ILE A 127 -3.07 1.14 10.81
C ILE A 127 -4.21 2.15 10.70
N ARG A 128 -5.32 1.98 11.44
CA ARG A 128 -6.41 2.98 11.44
C ARG A 128 -5.93 4.36 11.82
N ALA A 129 -5.00 4.45 12.78
CA ALA A 129 -4.38 5.72 13.15
C ALA A 129 -3.59 6.36 12.00
N LEU A 130 -2.79 5.55 11.28
CA LEU A 130 -2.05 6.02 10.11
C LEU A 130 -2.99 6.45 8.98
N TRP A 131 -4.08 5.71 8.78
CA TRP A 131 -5.12 6.05 7.81
C TRP A 131 -5.77 7.39 8.16
N TRP A 132 -6.22 7.58 9.41
CA TRP A 132 -6.82 8.86 9.84
C TRP A 132 -5.84 10.02 9.74
N GLY A 133 -4.59 9.83 10.18
CA GLY A 133 -3.54 10.84 10.04
C GLY A 133 -3.30 11.23 8.58
N THR A 134 -3.25 10.24 7.68
CA THR A 134 -3.11 10.48 6.23
C THR A 134 -4.34 11.20 5.67
N THR A 135 -5.55 10.76 6.02
CA THR A 135 -6.80 11.37 5.56
C THR A 135 -6.92 12.83 5.99
N ILE A 136 -6.65 13.12 7.27
CA ILE A 136 -6.66 14.49 7.81
C ILE A 136 -5.63 15.34 7.09
N PHE A 137 -4.40 14.83 6.94
CA PHE A 137 -3.34 15.54 6.22
C PHE A 137 -3.73 15.86 4.77
N LEU A 138 -4.35 14.90 4.06
CA LEU A 138 -4.85 15.12 2.70
C LEU A 138 -6.00 16.14 2.66
N CYS A 139 -6.91 16.13 3.64
CA CYS A 139 -7.97 17.14 3.74
C CYS A 139 -7.36 18.54 3.91
N LEU A 140 -6.40 18.68 4.83
CA LEU A 140 -5.67 19.94 5.05
C LEU A 140 -4.89 20.37 3.80
N LEU A 141 -4.28 19.43 3.08
CA LEU A 141 -3.58 19.71 1.82
C LEU A 141 -4.54 20.23 0.75
N VAL A 142 -5.70 19.59 0.56
CA VAL A 142 -6.74 20.06 -0.39
C VAL A 142 -7.21 21.45 0.01
N GLN A 143 -7.51 21.67 1.30
CA GLN A 143 -7.93 22.97 1.81
C GLN A 143 -6.85 24.04 1.56
N SER A 144 -5.58 23.70 1.73
CA SER A 144 -4.44 24.59 1.46
C SER A 144 -4.33 24.98 -0.01
N VAL A 145 -4.44 24.01 -0.91
CA VAL A 145 -4.37 24.23 -2.35
C VAL A 145 -5.57 25.07 -2.83
N VAL A 146 -6.78 24.79 -2.34
CA VAL A 146 -7.98 25.57 -2.68
C VAL A 146 -7.86 27.00 -2.17
N LEU A 147 -7.47 27.18 -0.90
CA LEU A 147 -7.32 28.50 -0.30
C LEU A 147 -6.30 29.36 -1.06
N LEU A 148 -5.10 28.85 -1.29
CA LEU A 148 -4.06 29.59 -2.02
C LEU A 148 -4.43 29.77 -3.49
N GLY A 149 -5.11 28.80 -4.11
CA GLY A 149 -5.63 28.92 -5.47
C GLY A 149 -6.62 30.08 -5.60
N LEU A 150 -7.55 30.21 -4.66
CA LEU A 150 -8.48 31.34 -4.60
C LEU A 150 -7.76 32.68 -4.37
N HIS A 151 -6.74 32.72 -3.50
CA HIS A 151 -5.90 33.92 -3.32
C HIS A 151 -5.16 34.31 -4.62
N VAL A 152 -4.59 33.34 -5.33
CA VAL A 152 -3.91 33.58 -6.62
C VAL A 152 -4.89 34.09 -7.67
N ILE A 153 -6.11 33.55 -7.73
CA ILE A 153 -7.17 34.04 -8.62
C ILE A 153 -7.51 35.49 -8.27
N LEU A 154 -7.69 35.82 -7.00
CA LEU A 154 -7.96 37.19 -6.55
C LEU A 154 -6.81 38.13 -6.93
N LEU A 155 -5.56 37.74 -6.69
CA LEU A 155 -4.34 38.47 -7.07
C LEU A 155 -4.28 38.70 -8.59
N PHE A 156 -4.56 37.67 -9.39
CA PHE A 156 -4.59 37.76 -10.85
C PHE A 156 -5.69 38.71 -11.34
N LEU A 157 -6.82 38.76 -10.64
CA LEU A 157 -7.91 39.70 -10.87
C LEU A 157 -7.63 41.11 -10.32
N GLY A 158 -6.40 41.38 -9.86
CA GLY A 158 -5.92 42.69 -9.43
C GLY A 158 -6.23 43.03 -7.97
N ASN A 159 -6.68 42.08 -7.15
CA ASN A 159 -6.95 42.28 -5.73
C ASN A 159 -5.71 42.04 -4.87
N PRO A 160 -5.39 42.89 -3.88
CA PRO A 160 -4.56 42.43 -2.79
C PRO A 160 -5.26 41.24 -2.10
N PRO A 161 -4.51 40.29 -1.51
CA PRO A 161 -5.13 39.22 -0.74
C PRO A 161 -6.01 39.87 0.34
N LEU A 162 -7.21 39.33 0.60
CA LEU A 162 -8.22 39.88 1.55
C LEU A 162 -7.76 39.87 3.03
N ILE A 163 -6.47 39.70 3.25
CA ILE A 163 -5.76 39.80 4.52
C ILE A 163 -5.69 41.29 4.87
N ASP A 164 -6.77 41.84 5.42
CA ASP A 164 -6.83 43.25 5.78
C ASP A 164 -5.83 43.56 6.91
N ASN A 165 -5.07 44.63 6.71
CA ASN A 165 -3.97 45.11 7.55
C ASN A 165 -4.33 46.49 8.10
N ARG A 166 -5.35 46.60 8.96
CA ARG A 166 -5.43 47.76 9.86
C ARG A 166 -4.37 47.64 10.97
N THR A 167 -3.08 47.67 10.62
CA THR A 167 -1.94 48.04 11.49
C THR A 167 -0.60 47.84 10.77
N LEU A 168 -0.27 48.71 9.81
CA LEU A 168 1.10 49.19 9.66
C LEU A 168 1.10 50.57 9.00
N SER A 169 1.18 51.60 9.85
CA SER A 169 1.62 52.98 9.55
C SER A 169 1.37 53.55 8.14
N GLY A 170 0.26 54.27 8.00
CA GLY A 170 0.15 55.49 7.18
C GLY A 170 -0.06 55.33 5.67
N VAL A 171 -1.29 55.65 5.23
CA VAL A 171 -1.74 55.94 3.84
C VAL A 171 -1.74 54.68 2.94
N VAL A 172 -2.87 54.19 2.42
CA VAL A 172 -3.68 54.76 1.32
C VAL A 172 -5.11 54.15 1.35
N GLU A 173 -6.15 54.99 1.38
CA GLU A 173 -7.48 54.71 0.82
C GLU A 173 -7.35 54.59 -0.71
N PHE A 174 -7.88 53.56 -1.38
CA PHE A 174 -8.60 53.70 -2.67
C PHE A 174 -9.24 52.35 -3.09
N GLY A 175 -10.57 52.28 -3.01
CA GLY A 175 -11.41 51.12 -3.35
C GLY A 175 -11.78 51.01 -4.84
N ALA A 176 -10.81 50.87 -5.74
CA ALA A 176 -11.10 50.47 -7.12
C ALA A 176 -9.88 49.80 -7.77
N ILE A 177 -10.10 48.64 -8.37
CA ILE A 177 -9.08 47.93 -9.15
C ILE A 177 -9.35 48.13 -10.63
N ARG A 178 -8.34 48.61 -11.36
CA ARG A 178 -8.37 48.74 -12.82
C ARG A 178 -7.76 47.50 -13.48
N LEU A 179 -8.63 46.65 -14.03
CA LEU A 179 -8.26 45.73 -15.11
C LEU A 179 -8.68 46.40 -16.41
N TRP A 180 -7.73 46.65 -17.32
CA TRP A 180 -7.94 47.15 -18.69
C TRP A 180 -9.21 48.00 -18.90
N ASN A 181 -9.08 49.32 -18.69
CA ASN A 181 -10.13 50.33 -18.94
C ASN A 181 -11.46 50.19 -18.19
N HIS A 182 -11.68 49.22 -17.29
CA HIS A 182 -12.87 49.16 -16.42
C HIS A 182 -12.48 49.18 -14.94
N SER A 183 -13.14 50.04 -14.17
CA SER A 183 -12.98 50.10 -12.71
C SER A 183 -13.98 49.11 -12.10
N TYR A 184 -13.49 48.05 -11.47
CA TYR A 184 -14.32 47.17 -10.65
C TYR A 184 -14.38 47.77 -9.25
N HIS A 185 -15.58 48.15 -8.82
CA HIS A 185 -15.78 48.77 -7.50
C HIS A 185 -15.85 47.74 -6.37
N GLU A 186 -16.07 46.44 -6.64
CA GLU A 186 -16.33 45.45 -5.59
C GLU A 186 -15.85 44.03 -5.98
N PRO A 187 -14.58 43.70 -5.73
CA PRO A 187 -14.00 42.43 -6.15
C PRO A 187 -14.54 41.19 -5.43
N GLU A 188 -15.10 41.37 -4.23
CA GLU A 188 -15.74 40.28 -3.48
C GLU A 188 -16.97 39.72 -4.19
N ALA A 189 -17.62 40.51 -5.05
CA ALA A 189 -18.73 40.03 -5.87
C ALA A 189 -18.30 38.93 -6.87
N LEU A 190 -17.01 38.89 -7.26
CA LEU A 190 -16.48 37.84 -8.13
C LEU A 190 -16.38 36.49 -7.43
N LEU A 191 -16.31 36.46 -6.08
CA LEU A 191 -16.38 35.21 -5.31
C LEU A 191 -17.74 34.52 -5.44
N LEU A 192 -18.75 35.23 -5.95
CA LEU A 192 -20.08 34.66 -6.19
C LEU A 192 -20.20 33.97 -7.56
N ALA A 193 -19.24 34.15 -8.48
CA ALA A 193 -19.27 33.55 -9.81
C ALA A 193 -19.42 32.01 -9.83
N PRO A 194 -18.83 31.22 -8.90
CA PRO A 194 -19.09 29.79 -8.82
C PRO A 194 -20.57 29.45 -8.60
N PHE A 195 -21.33 30.28 -7.87
CA PHE A 195 -22.76 30.05 -7.67
C PHE A 195 -23.56 30.28 -8.94
N LEU A 196 -23.17 31.22 -9.81
CA LEU A 196 -23.76 31.36 -11.14
C LEU A 196 -23.53 30.11 -12.00
N VAL A 197 -22.29 29.58 -11.99
CA VAL A 197 -21.96 28.36 -12.74
C VAL A 197 -22.75 27.16 -12.22
N LEU A 198 -22.89 27.02 -10.88
CA LEU A 198 -23.71 25.99 -10.27
C LEU A 198 -25.19 26.15 -10.63
N PHE A 199 -25.71 27.38 -10.65
CA PHE A 199 -27.07 27.66 -11.08
C PHE A 199 -27.29 27.19 -12.52
N MET A 200 -26.43 27.59 -13.45
CA MET A 200 -26.51 27.16 -14.85
C MET A 200 -26.47 25.63 -14.98
N ALA A 201 -25.51 24.98 -14.34
CA ALA A 201 -25.37 23.52 -14.39
C ALA A 201 -26.60 22.80 -13.79
N ALA A 202 -27.11 23.28 -12.66
CA ALA A 202 -28.29 22.75 -11.99
C ALA A 202 -29.55 22.96 -12.83
N SER A 203 -29.71 24.11 -13.49
CA SER A 203 -30.81 24.36 -14.43
C SER A 203 -30.78 23.42 -15.63
N TYR A 204 -29.60 23.13 -16.20
CA TYR A 204 -29.48 22.12 -17.26
C TYR A 204 -29.83 20.72 -16.75
N ALA A 205 -29.30 20.32 -15.59
CA ALA A 205 -29.61 19.03 -14.99
C ALA A 205 -31.11 18.89 -14.69
N LEU A 206 -31.75 19.95 -14.21
CA LEU A 206 -33.19 20.03 -13.99
C LEU A 206 -33.96 19.80 -15.30
N PHE A 207 -33.63 20.57 -16.35
CA PHE A 207 -34.28 20.43 -17.65
C PHE A 207 -34.20 19.00 -18.21
N PHE A 208 -33.01 18.42 -18.26
CA PHE A 208 -32.83 17.07 -18.81
C PHE A 208 -33.43 15.98 -17.92
N SER A 209 -33.36 16.13 -16.59
CA SER A 209 -33.94 15.15 -15.67
C SER A 209 -35.48 15.16 -15.70
N THR A 210 -36.11 16.33 -15.88
CA THR A 210 -37.56 16.46 -16.09
C THR A 210 -37.99 15.76 -17.39
N ILE A 211 -37.27 15.98 -18.49
CA ILE A 211 -37.57 15.31 -19.78
C ILE A 211 -37.44 13.78 -19.68
N ARG A 212 -36.46 13.30 -18.92
CA ARG A 212 -36.19 11.86 -18.75
C ARG A 212 -37.02 11.20 -17.64
N GLY A 213 -37.85 11.93 -16.91
CA GLY A 213 -38.61 11.41 -15.77
C GLY A 213 -37.74 10.95 -14.59
N ALA A 214 -36.52 11.48 -14.46
CA ALA A 214 -35.55 11.10 -13.43
C ALA A 214 -35.76 11.90 -12.13
N TRP A 215 -36.85 11.61 -11.41
CA TRP A 215 -37.34 12.40 -10.26
C TRP A 215 -36.31 12.65 -9.15
N LYS A 216 -35.43 11.68 -8.84
CA LYS A 216 -34.39 11.85 -7.80
C LYS A 216 -33.37 12.93 -8.17
N ILE A 217 -32.94 12.96 -9.43
CA ILE A 217 -31.99 13.96 -9.94
C ILE A 217 -32.69 15.32 -10.05
N MET A 218 -33.94 15.31 -10.51
CA MET A 218 -34.76 16.51 -10.66
C MET A 218 -34.90 17.26 -9.33
N ILE A 219 -35.27 16.57 -8.24
CA ILE A 219 -35.42 17.19 -6.90
C ILE A 219 -34.09 17.82 -6.45
N GLY A 220 -32.98 17.09 -6.59
CA GLY A 220 -31.66 17.62 -6.24
C GLY A 220 -31.25 18.83 -7.07
N ALA A 221 -31.54 18.81 -8.37
CA ALA A 221 -31.25 19.90 -9.29
C ALA A 221 -32.10 21.15 -8.99
N VAL A 222 -33.38 21.01 -8.62
CA VAL A 222 -34.23 22.14 -8.18
C VAL A 222 -33.62 22.81 -6.96
N VAL A 223 -33.31 22.04 -5.92
CA VAL A 223 -32.76 22.58 -4.66
C VAL A 223 -31.44 23.30 -4.92
N LEU A 224 -30.54 22.68 -5.68
CA LEU A 224 -29.24 23.28 -6.01
C LEU A 224 -29.40 24.57 -6.83
N ALA A 225 -30.29 24.58 -7.83
CA ALA A 225 -30.56 25.76 -8.66
C ALA A 225 -31.13 26.91 -7.82
N LEU A 226 -32.11 26.65 -6.95
CA LEU A 226 -32.70 27.69 -6.09
C LEU A 226 -31.68 28.26 -5.10
N LEU A 227 -30.90 27.42 -4.43
CA LEU A 227 -29.89 27.86 -3.48
C LEU A 227 -28.80 28.70 -4.15
N SER A 228 -28.27 28.22 -5.28
CA SER A 228 -27.19 28.91 -6.02
C SER A 228 -27.68 30.20 -6.68
N ALA A 229 -28.92 30.22 -7.21
CA ALA A 229 -29.55 31.45 -7.72
C ALA A 229 -29.73 32.49 -6.63
N THR A 230 -30.21 32.08 -5.44
CA THR A 230 -30.41 32.96 -4.28
C THR A 230 -29.08 33.59 -3.86
N PHE A 231 -28.05 32.78 -3.68
CA PHE A 231 -26.72 33.25 -3.28
C PHE A 231 -26.12 34.24 -4.29
N PHE A 232 -26.25 33.95 -5.59
CA PHE A 232 -25.73 34.81 -6.64
C PHE A 232 -26.53 36.11 -6.77
N TYR A 233 -27.86 36.02 -6.80
CA TYR A 233 -28.75 37.18 -7.01
C TYR A 233 -28.65 38.18 -5.87
N PHE A 234 -28.84 37.75 -4.62
CA PHE A 234 -28.80 38.66 -3.47
C PHE A 234 -27.39 39.12 -3.14
N GLY A 235 -26.35 38.36 -3.48
CA GLY A 235 -24.97 38.78 -3.26
C GLY A 235 -24.45 39.87 -4.21
N ILE A 236 -25.04 40.00 -5.41
CA ILE A 236 -24.70 41.06 -6.40
C ILE A 236 -25.69 42.24 -6.37
N ASN A 237 -26.90 42.04 -5.84
CA ASN A 237 -27.96 43.05 -5.89
C ASN A 237 -27.79 44.12 -4.81
N ASP A 238 -27.12 45.22 -5.13
CA ASP A 238 -26.94 46.37 -4.21
C ASP A 238 -28.18 47.24 -3.98
N ASP A 239 -29.32 46.86 -4.55
CA ASP A 239 -30.56 47.60 -4.34
C ASP A 239 -31.12 47.36 -2.94
N HIS A 240 -31.10 48.39 -2.09
CA HIS A 240 -31.48 48.34 -0.67
C HIS A 240 -32.99 48.38 -0.41
N SER A 241 -33.83 48.48 -1.45
CA SER A 241 -35.28 48.58 -1.32
C SER A 241 -35.95 47.21 -1.13
N TYR A 242 -35.80 46.64 0.06
CA TYR A 242 -36.56 45.46 0.47
C TYR A 242 -37.87 45.88 1.16
N TRP A 243 -39.02 45.51 0.58
CA TRP A 243 -40.35 45.75 1.15
C TRP A 243 -40.73 44.81 2.30
N ILE A 244 -39.74 44.09 2.85
CA ILE A 244 -39.90 42.96 3.77
C ILE A 244 -39.51 43.41 5.18
N ALA A 245 -40.02 42.73 6.22
CA ALA A 245 -39.73 43.04 7.62
C ALA A 245 -38.21 43.23 7.87
N LYS A 246 -37.85 44.24 8.67
CA LYS A 246 -36.47 44.72 8.90
C LYS A 246 -35.49 43.59 9.30
N GLU A 247 -35.97 42.61 10.06
CA GLU A 247 -35.25 41.39 10.45
C GLU A 247 -34.84 40.52 9.24
N ILE A 248 -35.75 40.33 8.28
CA ILE A 248 -35.53 39.54 7.07
C ILE A 248 -34.69 40.34 6.06
N ALA A 249 -34.85 41.66 6.01
CA ALA A 249 -34.05 42.54 5.17
C ALA A 249 -32.56 42.53 5.55
N TYR A 250 -32.22 42.35 6.84
CA TYR A 250 -30.83 42.18 7.30
C TYR A 250 -30.22 40.88 6.79
N LEU A 251 -30.97 39.76 6.88
CA LEU A 251 -30.52 38.44 6.40
C LEU A 251 -30.35 38.39 4.88
N LEU A 252 -31.10 39.20 4.14
CA LEU A 252 -31.03 39.30 2.68
C LEU A 252 -30.04 40.36 2.18
N HIS A 253 -29.29 41.02 3.07
CA HIS A 253 -28.38 42.09 2.70
C HIS A 253 -27.18 41.55 1.89
N PRO A 254 -26.75 42.20 0.79
CA PRO A 254 -25.68 41.71 -0.07
C PRO A 254 -24.36 41.45 0.66
N SER A 255 -24.01 42.31 1.63
CA SER A 255 -22.79 42.14 2.43
C SER A 255 -22.76 40.83 3.21
N VAL A 256 -23.91 40.30 3.65
CA VAL A 256 -24.00 39.02 4.35
C VAL A 256 -23.61 37.88 3.41
N TYR A 257 -24.14 37.84 2.18
CA TYR A 257 -23.79 36.81 1.20
C TYR A 257 -22.32 36.87 0.78
N ARG A 258 -21.77 38.07 0.59
CA ARG A 258 -20.34 38.25 0.29
C ARG A 258 -19.46 37.79 1.45
N THR A 259 -19.82 38.16 2.68
CA THR A 259 -19.10 37.76 3.91
C THR A 259 -19.12 36.24 4.06
N VAL A 260 -20.28 35.62 3.87
CA VAL A 260 -20.44 34.16 3.90
C VAL A 260 -19.65 33.49 2.78
N ALA A 261 -19.60 34.06 1.57
CA ALA A 261 -18.75 33.54 0.50
C ALA A 261 -17.26 33.65 0.86
N THR A 262 -16.80 34.79 1.37
CA THR A 262 -15.40 35.00 1.81
C THR A 262 -14.98 34.01 2.91
N MET A 263 -15.88 33.72 3.84
CA MET A 263 -15.64 32.79 4.95
C MET A 263 -15.68 31.32 4.53
N PHE A 264 -16.70 30.93 3.76
CA PHE A 264 -17.04 29.51 3.58
C PHE A 264 -16.80 28.97 2.16
N LEU A 265 -16.55 29.81 1.14
CA LEU A 265 -16.26 29.32 -0.21
C LEU A 265 -15.06 28.36 -0.26
N PRO A 266 -13.92 28.61 0.44
CA PRO A 266 -12.79 27.68 0.42
C PRO A 266 -13.16 26.28 0.94
N ILE A 267 -13.91 26.18 2.04
CA ILE A 267 -14.33 24.89 2.59
C ILE A 267 -15.41 24.23 1.73
N LEU A 268 -16.35 24.98 1.15
CA LEU A 268 -17.36 24.43 0.22
C LEU A 268 -16.69 23.81 -1.01
N VAL A 269 -15.75 24.51 -1.63
CA VAL A 269 -14.99 23.98 -2.77
C VAL A 269 -14.17 22.77 -2.37
N SER A 270 -13.50 22.81 -1.21
CA SER A 270 -12.69 21.69 -0.71
C SER A 270 -13.54 20.47 -0.37
N LEU A 271 -14.73 20.65 0.21
CA LEU A 271 -15.69 19.57 0.46
C LEU A 271 -16.15 18.93 -0.85
N CYS A 272 -16.45 19.71 -1.89
CA CYS A 272 -16.79 19.18 -3.21
C CYS A 272 -15.62 18.36 -3.80
N VAL A 273 -14.39 18.90 -3.77
CA VAL A 273 -13.19 18.22 -4.27
C VAL A 273 -12.98 16.91 -3.51
N VAL A 274 -13.04 16.93 -2.19
CA VAL A 274 -12.83 15.74 -1.34
C VAL A 274 -13.96 14.73 -1.49
N ALA A 275 -15.21 15.14 -1.59
CA ALA A 275 -16.33 14.23 -1.80
C ALA A 275 -16.18 13.46 -3.13
N ILE A 276 -15.73 14.13 -4.19
CA ILE A 276 -15.47 13.52 -5.50
C ILE A 276 -14.20 12.64 -5.45
N ALA A 277 -13.10 13.18 -4.93
CA ALA A 277 -11.79 12.56 -5.00
C ALA A 277 -11.60 11.43 -3.97
N MET A 278 -12.18 11.55 -2.78
CA MET A 278 -11.94 10.67 -1.60
C MET A 278 -13.23 10.01 -1.09
N GLY A 279 -14.39 10.31 -1.66
CA GLY A 279 -15.67 9.71 -1.29
C GLY A 279 -16.23 10.21 0.05
N THR A 280 -17.19 9.49 0.61
CA THR A 280 -17.91 9.89 1.84
C THR A 280 -17.01 9.97 3.07
N TRP A 281 -16.06 9.04 3.20
CA TRP A 281 -15.08 9.04 4.29
C TRP A 281 -14.20 10.29 4.24
N GLY A 282 -13.76 10.68 3.03
CA GLY A 282 -13.08 11.96 2.85
C GLY A 282 -13.96 13.13 3.25
N ALA A 283 -15.22 13.17 2.81
CA ALA A 283 -16.13 14.28 3.12
C ALA A 283 -16.38 14.41 4.63
N LEU A 284 -16.66 13.31 5.33
CA LEU A 284 -16.81 13.29 6.79
C LEU A 284 -15.52 13.74 7.49
N ALA A 285 -14.37 13.26 7.03
CA ALA A 285 -13.09 13.65 7.58
C ALA A 285 -12.79 15.14 7.36
N MET A 286 -13.15 15.70 6.20
CA MET A 286 -13.00 17.13 5.91
C MET A 286 -13.86 17.97 6.85
N ILE A 287 -15.15 17.62 7.04
CA ILE A 287 -16.04 18.31 7.99
C ILE A 287 -15.45 18.25 9.41
N ALA A 288 -15.08 17.06 9.87
CA ALA A 288 -14.50 16.88 11.20
C ALA A 288 -13.19 17.66 11.38
N THR A 289 -12.31 17.63 10.38
CA THR A 289 -11.03 18.37 10.37
C THR A 289 -11.27 19.87 10.41
N TYR A 290 -12.21 20.38 9.63
CA TYR A 290 -12.56 21.79 9.59
C TYR A 290 -13.12 22.27 10.94
N VAL A 291 -14.09 21.54 11.51
CA VAL A 291 -14.69 21.87 12.81
C VAL A 291 -13.62 21.83 13.92
N LEU A 292 -12.81 20.77 13.96
CA LEU A 292 -11.77 20.61 14.99
C LEU A 292 -10.69 21.69 14.87
N SER A 293 -10.23 21.98 13.66
CA SER A 293 -9.21 23.03 13.44
C SER A 293 -9.77 24.42 13.75
N SER A 294 -11.03 24.69 13.42
CA SER A 294 -11.73 25.93 13.80
C SER A 294 -11.85 26.05 15.33
N ALA A 295 -12.20 24.97 16.04
CA ALA A 295 -12.26 24.97 17.50
C ALA A 295 -10.90 25.25 18.16
N PHE A 296 -9.82 24.68 17.63
CA PHE A 296 -8.46 24.99 18.10
C PHE A 296 -8.06 26.45 17.81
N PHE A 297 -8.48 27.00 16.68
CA PHE A 297 -8.23 28.40 16.36
C PHE A 297 -9.00 29.34 17.30
N LEU A 298 -10.24 29.02 17.64
CA LEU A 298 -10.99 29.77 18.66
C LEU A 298 -10.29 29.78 20.01
N LEU A 299 -9.71 28.65 20.42
CA LEU A 299 -8.91 28.57 21.64
C LEU A 299 -7.67 29.48 21.56
N TYR A 300 -7.01 29.53 20.40
CA TYR A 300 -5.88 30.43 20.15
C TYR A 300 -6.29 31.91 20.24
N LEU A 301 -7.41 32.30 19.61
CA LEU A 301 -7.92 33.67 19.64
C LEU A 301 -8.27 34.10 21.08
N ASN A 302 -8.90 33.21 21.85
CA ASN A 302 -9.19 33.44 23.27
C ASN A 302 -7.88 33.62 24.08
N ALA A 303 -6.90 32.72 23.91
CA ALA A 303 -5.60 32.82 24.58
C ALA A 303 -4.82 34.11 24.24
N ARG A 304 -5.09 34.70 23.07
CA ARG A 304 -4.48 35.96 22.61
C ARG A 304 -5.28 37.21 22.99
N TRP A 305 -6.37 37.07 23.74
CA TRP A 305 -7.24 38.18 24.14
C TRP A 305 -7.79 38.96 22.94
N LEU A 306 -8.05 38.25 21.83
CA LEU A 306 -8.55 38.85 20.60
C LEU A 306 -10.08 38.93 20.56
N ILE A 307 -10.76 38.05 21.30
CA ILE A 307 -12.22 37.97 21.35
C ILE A 307 -12.69 38.47 22.72
N GLY A 308 -13.75 39.29 22.77
CA GLY A 308 -14.28 39.87 24.01
C GLY A 308 -15.03 38.89 24.91
N TRP A 309 -14.33 37.87 25.45
CA TRP A 309 -14.84 36.96 26.48
C TRP A 309 -14.82 37.60 27.86
N ASN A 310 -15.74 37.19 28.74
CA ASN A 310 -15.56 37.40 30.17
C ASN A 310 -14.50 36.42 30.70
N HIS A 311 -13.27 36.91 30.88
CA HIS A 311 -12.12 36.08 31.23
C HIS A 311 -12.09 35.65 32.71
N ASP A 312 -12.87 36.31 33.58
CA ASP A 312 -12.92 36.01 35.01
C ASP A 312 -13.89 34.85 35.32
N ASP A 313 -14.89 34.62 34.47
CA ASP A 313 -15.83 33.49 34.58
C ASP A 313 -16.32 33.01 33.19
N PRO A 314 -15.46 32.32 32.42
CA PRO A 314 -15.78 31.90 31.05
C PRO A 314 -16.87 30.83 30.99
N LEU A 315 -17.01 30.00 32.03
CA LEU A 315 -18.08 29.01 32.13
C LEU A 315 -19.41 29.67 32.54
N GLY A 316 -19.39 30.63 33.47
CA GLY A 316 -20.57 31.40 33.84
C GLY A 316 -21.08 32.31 32.72
N ASP A 317 -20.19 32.88 31.90
CA ASP A 317 -20.57 33.65 30.71
C ASP A 317 -21.28 32.78 29.64
N LEU A 318 -20.77 31.56 29.44
CA LEU A 318 -21.38 30.57 28.54
C LEU A 318 -22.76 30.09 29.05
N LEU A 319 -22.89 29.89 30.36
CA LEU A 319 -24.12 29.39 30.99
C LEU A 319 -25.19 30.47 31.21
N SER A 320 -24.78 31.74 31.37
CA SER A 320 -25.67 32.88 31.61
C SER A 320 -26.39 33.39 30.35
N HIS A 321 -25.90 33.07 29.16
CA HIS A 321 -26.51 33.47 27.89
C HIS A 321 -27.70 32.60 27.42
N HIS A 322 -28.30 31.79 28.32
CA HIS A 322 -29.60 31.09 28.17
C HIS A 322 -30.00 30.62 26.74
N GLY A 323 -29.06 30.05 25.98
CA GLY A 323 -29.33 29.47 24.66
C GLY A 323 -29.15 30.40 23.46
N ASN A 324 -28.75 31.66 23.65
CA ASN A 324 -28.41 32.61 22.56
C ASN A 324 -26.90 32.59 22.22
N ILE A 325 -26.27 31.44 22.46
CA ILE A 325 -24.88 31.16 22.06
C ILE A 325 -24.87 31.13 20.52
N PHE A 326 -23.93 31.86 19.90
CA PHE A 326 -23.88 32.15 18.46
C PHE A 326 -24.93 33.17 17.95
N GLY A 327 -25.62 33.89 18.85
CA GLY A 327 -26.43 35.05 18.48
C GLY A 327 -25.58 36.29 18.18
N PRO A 328 -26.09 37.24 17.38
CA PRO A 328 -25.39 38.50 17.08
C PRO A 328 -25.11 39.36 18.34
N ASP A 329 -25.88 39.15 19.40
CA ASP A 329 -25.78 39.87 20.68
C ASP A 329 -24.70 39.31 21.61
N TRP A 330 -24.16 38.11 21.34
CA TRP A 330 -23.07 37.54 22.12
C TRP A 330 -21.73 38.07 21.59
N THR A 331 -21.08 38.94 22.37
CA THR A 331 -19.88 39.69 21.97
C THR A 331 -18.79 38.81 21.35
N PRO A 332 -18.47 37.61 21.88
CA PRO A 332 -17.45 36.77 21.29
C PRO A 332 -17.74 36.31 19.87
N PHE A 333 -18.99 35.91 19.61
CA PHE A 333 -19.39 35.47 18.28
C PHE A 333 -19.49 36.65 17.30
N SER A 334 -19.99 37.79 17.78
CA SER A 334 -20.07 39.02 16.99
C SER A 334 -18.67 39.48 16.52
N ASP A 335 -17.66 39.45 17.40
CA ASP A 335 -16.28 39.78 17.05
C ASP A 335 -15.72 38.84 15.96
N ILE A 336 -15.92 37.52 16.12
CA ILE A 336 -15.48 36.50 15.15
C ILE A 336 -16.16 36.70 13.80
N TRP A 337 -17.47 36.94 13.81
CA TRP A 337 -18.28 37.08 12.60
C TRP A 337 -17.96 38.37 11.85
N GLN A 338 -17.84 39.50 12.55
CA GLN A 338 -17.55 40.79 11.92
C GLN A 338 -16.11 40.87 11.38
N GLN A 339 -15.14 40.28 12.09
CA GLN A 339 -13.74 40.26 11.65
C GLN A 339 -13.43 39.08 10.72
N GLY A 340 -14.36 38.14 10.61
CA GLY A 340 -14.25 36.89 9.86
C GLY A 340 -13.03 36.05 10.23
N TRP A 341 -12.76 35.94 11.54
CA TRP A 341 -11.70 35.11 12.11
C TRP A 341 -12.09 33.62 12.14
N ILE A 342 -12.39 33.09 10.96
CA ILE A 342 -12.69 31.67 10.77
C ILE A 342 -11.45 31.03 10.14
N LEU A 343 -10.92 29.99 10.79
CA LEU A 343 -9.76 29.30 10.24
C LEU A 343 -10.09 28.74 8.85
N TRP A 344 -9.18 28.93 7.89
CA TRP A 344 -9.34 28.60 6.47
C TRP A 344 -10.26 29.50 5.64
N SER A 345 -10.68 30.66 6.17
CA SER A 345 -11.31 31.71 5.37
C SER A 345 -10.30 32.49 4.51
N LEU A 346 -10.80 33.22 3.50
CA LEU A 346 -9.97 34.05 2.62
C LEU A 346 -9.41 35.31 3.28
N ASN A 347 -10.05 35.80 4.34
CA ASN A 347 -9.64 37.00 5.06
C ASN A 347 -8.71 36.71 6.26
N GLU A 348 -8.57 35.45 6.68
CA GLU A 348 -7.75 35.09 7.84
C GLU A 348 -6.27 34.89 7.46
N ARG A 349 -5.40 35.74 8.03
CA ARG A 349 -3.95 35.79 7.73
C ARG A 349 -3.20 34.51 8.08
N TYR A 350 -3.55 33.87 9.19
CA TYR A 350 -2.85 32.66 9.62
C TYR A 350 -3.13 31.48 8.68
N SER A 351 -4.30 31.47 8.02
CA SER A 351 -4.72 30.43 7.09
C SER A 351 -3.76 30.31 5.90
N ALA A 352 -3.34 31.43 5.30
CA ALA A 352 -2.41 31.41 4.17
C ALA A 352 -1.01 30.91 4.56
N VAL A 353 -0.50 31.32 5.74
CA VAL A 353 0.80 30.86 6.25
C VAL A 353 0.78 29.36 6.55
N ILE A 354 -0.26 28.88 7.23
CA ILE A 354 -0.46 27.46 7.54
C ILE A 354 -0.60 26.66 6.23
N ALA A 355 -1.35 27.16 5.24
CA ALA A 355 -1.50 26.52 3.94
C ALA A 355 -0.15 26.31 3.24
N CYS A 356 0.69 27.34 3.20
CA CYS A 356 2.05 27.25 2.65
C CYS A 356 2.89 26.23 3.42
N ALA A 357 2.85 26.23 4.75
CA ALA A 357 3.59 25.28 5.59
C ALA A 357 3.18 23.82 5.30
N ILE A 358 1.87 23.54 5.16
CA ILE A 358 1.36 22.20 4.85
C ILE A 358 1.84 21.73 3.46
N ILE A 359 1.87 22.62 2.47
CA ILE A 359 2.38 22.30 1.13
C ILE A 359 3.89 22.01 1.16
N VAL A 360 4.68 22.77 1.92
CA VAL A 360 6.11 22.51 2.11
C VAL A 360 6.35 21.17 2.82
N ILE A 361 5.55 20.86 3.84
CA ILE A 361 5.56 19.55 4.50
C ILE A 361 5.24 18.45 3.50
N TYR A 362 4.23 18.63 2.64
CA TYR A 362 3.90 17.67 1.59
C TYR A 362 5.07 17.42 0.63
N PHE A 363 5.70 18.47 0.11
CA PHE A 363 6.85 18.31 -0.79
C PHE A 363 8.06 17.64 -0.11
N SER A 364 8.29 17.97 1.16
CA SER A 364 9.34 17.36 1.98
C SER A 364 9.05 15.87 2.22
N LEU A 365 7.83 15.53 2.61
CA LEU A 365 7.37 14.14 2.75
C LEU A 365 7.43 13.40 1.41
N TYR A 366 7.11 14.08 0.30
CA TYR A 366 7.17 13.49 -1.02
C TYR A 366 8.59 13.10 -1.40
N ALA A 367 9.55 14.02 -1.26
CA ALA A 367 10.94 13.79 -1.60
C ALA A 367 11.62 12.76 -0.67
N LEU A 368 11.35 12.84 0.64
CA LEU A 368 12.04 12.02 1.64
C LEU A 368 11.41 10.63 1.83
N PHE A 369 10.11 10.49 1.58
CA PHE A 369 9.38 9.27 1.94
C PHE A 369 8.44 8.74 0.84
N LEU A 370 7.50 9.55 0.32
CA LEU A 370 6.45 9.04 -0.57
C LEU A 370 7.02 8.58 -1.93
N GLN A 371 7.93 9.35 -2.53
CA GLN A 371 8.57 8.98 -3.79
C GLN A 371 9.42 7.71 -3.65
N PRO A 372 10.38 7.61 -2.69
CA PRO A 372 11.23 6.44 -2.57
C PRO A 372 10.53 5.20 -2.01
N TYR A 373 9.50 5.32 -1.17
CA TYR A 373 8.94 4.14 -0.47
C TYR A 373 7.47 3.85 -0.74
N LEU A 374 6.71 4.75 -1.37
CA LEU A 374 5.28 4.56 -1.58
C LEU A 374 4.89 4.61 -3.07
N GLY A 375 5.74 5.23 -3.89
CA GLY A 375 5.59 5.32 -5.34
C GLY A 375 5.45 3.96 -6.02
N ASP A 376 6.31 2.99 -5.70
CA ASP A 376 6.30 1.68 -6.36
C ASP A 376 5.06 0.85 -5.99
N ALA A 377 4.59 0.93 -4.74
CA ALA A 377 3.38 0.27 -4.29
C ALA A 377 2.13 0.84 -4.95
N ALA A 378 2.03 2.16 -5.04
CA ALA A 378 0.93 2.80 -5.77
C ALA A 378 0.87 2.31 -7.22
N ARG A 379 2.01 2.19 -7.89
CA ARG A 379 2.11 1.70 -9.28
C ARG A 379 1.81 0.19 -9.38
N TYR A 380 2.30 -0.62 -8.44
CA TYR A 380 2.12 -2.07 -8.42
C TYR A 380 0.74 -2.53 -7.94
N PHE A 381 0.00 -1.77 -7.13
CA PHE A 381 -1.34 -2.15 -6.69
C PHE A 381 -2.46 -1.51 -7.52
N ARG A 382 -2.25 -0.31 -8.10
CA ARG A 382 -3.26 0.34 -8.94
C ARG A 382 -3.43 -0.30 -10.32
N ALA A 383 -4.61 -0.84 -10.59
CA ALA A 383 -5.00 -1.49 -11.86
C ALA A 383 -5.26 -0.48 -13.00
N SER A 384 -4.36 0.48 -13.20
CA SER A 384 -4.46 1.41 -14.33
C SER A 384 -3.81 0.82 -15.60
N PRO A 385 -4.33 1.11 -16.82
CA PRO A 385 -3.79 0.56 -18.06
C PRO A 385 -2.28 0.79 -18.25
N GLY A 386 -1.77 1.96 -17.83
CA GLY A 386 -0.33 2.28 -17.90
C GLY A 386 0.54 1.39 -17.00
N ASN A 387 -0.01 0.85 -15.92
CA ASN A 387 0.73 0.00 -14.98
C ASN A 387 0.74 -1.48 -15.40
N VAL A 388 -0.20 -1.92 -16.25
CA VAL A 388 -0.31 -3.33 -16.67
C VAL A 388 0.92 -3.78 -17.45
N LEU A 389 1.44 -2.93 -18.35
CA LEU A 389 2.64 -3.24 -19.14
C LEU A 389 3.86 -3.46 -18.24
N VAL A 390 4.00 -2.63 -17.22
CA VAL A 390 5.12 -2.69 -16.27
C VAL A 390 5.03 -3.95 -15.42
N ARG A 391 3.85 -4.26 -14.85
CA ARG A 391 3.63 -5.50 -14.10
C ARG A 391 3.88 -6.73 -14.95
N ARG A 392 3.43 -6.72 -16.22
CA ARG A 392 3.68 -7.81 -17.17
C ARG A 392 5.17 -8.00 -17.41
N LYS A 393 5.92 -6.91 -17.55
CA LYS A 393 7.38 -6.96 -17.75
C LYS A 393 8.10 -7.51 -16.51
N ILE A 394 7.78 -7.00 -15.31
CA ILE A 394 8.32 -7.54 -14.04
C ILE A 394 8.01 -9.02 -13.90
N ARG A 395 6.76 -9.42 -14.12
CA ARG A 395 6.35 -10.83 -14.01
C ARG A 395 7.09 -11.71 -15.02
N LYS A 396 7.30 -11.21 -16.24
CA LYS A 396 8.05 -11.94 -17.26
C LYS A 396 9.51 -12.14 -16.82
N GLU A 397 10.21 -11.07 -16.44
CA GLU A 397 11.61 -11.16 -15.98
C GLU A 397 11.77 -12.04 -14.74
N ALA A 398 10.84 -11.95 -13.80
CA ALA A 398 10.81 -12.79 -12.61
C ALA A 398 10.68 -14.28 -12.97
N VAL A 399 9.71 -14.62 -13.83
CA VAL A 399 9.49 -16.00 -14.26
C VAL A 399 10.65 -16.52 -15.11
N ASP A 400 11.22 -15.70 -15.99
CA ASP A 400 12.35 -16.09 -16.83
C ASP A 400 13.63 -16.32 -15.99
N THR A 401 13.80 -15.54 -14.91
CA THR A 401 14.87 -15.76 -13.91
C THR A 401 14.67 -17.09 -13.20
N LEU A 402 13.46 -17.37 -12.71
CA LEU A 402 13.15 -18.62 -12.03
C LEU A 402 13.29 -19.84 -12.94
N ASP A 403 12.85 -19.73 -14.20
CA ASP A 403 13.01 -20.76 -15.24
C ASP A 403 14.49 -21.05 -15.52
N THR A 404 15.32 -20.00 -15.57
CA THR A 404 16.77 -20.12 -15.74
C THR A 404 17.39 -20.92 -14.58
N LEU A 405 17.02 -20.62 -13.33
CA LEU A 405 17.52 -21.36 -12.16
C LEU A 405 17.14 -22.84 -12.20
N HIS A 406 15.91 -23.17 -12.59
CA HIS A 406 15.47 -24.57 -12.69
C HIS A 406 16.18 -25.33 -13.82
N LYS A 407 16.47 -24.66 -14.95
CA LYS A 407 17.11 -25.28 -16.12
C LYS A 407 18.64 -25.33 -16.04
N TRP A 408 19.23 -24.65 -15.06
CA TRP A 408 20.68 -24.53 -14.90
C TRP A 408 21.37 -25.89 -14.81
N GLY A 409 20.76 -26.84 -14.09
CA GLY A 409 21.30 -28.19 -13.88
C GLY A 409 22.37 -28.29 -12.80
N ASN A 410 22.86 -27.16 -12.26
CA ASN A 410 23.76 -27.16 -11.10
C ASN A 410 22.99 -27.10 -9.78
N TYR A 411 21.73 -26.67 -9.81
CA TYR A 411 20.89 -26.53 -8.63
C TYR A 411 19.98 -27.74 -8.46
N ASP A 412 19.83 -28.18 -7.21
CA ASP A 412 18.82 -29.15 -6.78
C ASP A 412 17.83 -28.53 -5.78
N ARG A 413 18.19 -27.41 -5.14
CA ARG A 413 17.37 -26.69 -4.16
C ARG A 413 17.33 -25.20 -4.49
N ILE A 414 16.13 -24.63 -4.50
CA ILE A 414 15.91 -23.19 -4.68
C ILE A 414 15.13 -22.64 -3.47
N ILE A 415 15.67 -21.57 -2.87
CA ILE A 415 15.08 -20.84 -1.75
C ILE A 415 14.75 -19.43 -2.23
N ILE A 416 13.51 -19.00 -2.04
CA ILE A 416 13.08 -17.64 -2.38
C ILE A 416 12.99 -16.83 -1.10
N VAL A 417 13.75 -15.73 -1.01
CA VAL A 417 13.67 -14.77 0.11
C VAL A 417 13.18 -13.45 -0.44
N ALA A 418 11.99 -13.04 -0.03
CA ALA A 418 11.35 -11.84 -0.56
C ALA A 418 11.03 -10.85 0.55
N HIS A 419 11.23 -9.56 0.29
CA HIS A 419 10.96 -8.49 1.25
C HIS A 419 9.93 -7.50 0.72
N SER A 420 9.04 -7.00 1.59
CA SER A 420 8.09 -5.92 1.27
C SER A 420 7.30 -6.20 -0.02
N LEU A 421 7.17 -5.23 -0.94
CA LEU A 421 6.52 -5.41 -2.24
C LEU A 421 7.11 -6.58 -3.07
N GLY A 422 8.38 -6.92 -2.85
CA GLY A 422 9.02 -8.09 -3.46
C GLY A 422 8.35 -9.41 -3.09
N THR A 423 7.65 -9.50 -1.96
CA THR A 423 6.89 -10.72 -1.59
C THR A 423 5.71 -10.93 -2.55
N VAL A 424 5.07 -9.87 -3.01
CA VAL A 424 3.97 -9.94 -3.98
C VAL A 424 4.50 -10.31 -5.36
N VAL A 425 5.65 -9.74 -5.76
CA VAL A 425 6.33 -10.09 -7.01
C VAL A 425 6.75 -11.56 -7.01
N ALA A 426 7.36 -12.03 -5.91
CA ALA A 426 7.77 -13.42 -5.74
C ALA A 426 6.57 -14.38 -5.72
N TYR A 427 5.48 -14.02 -5.05
CA TYR A 427 4.23 -14.78 -5.03
C TYR A 427 3.65 -14.93 -6.44
N ASP A 428 3.54 -13.83 -7.19
CA ASP A 428 3.09 -13.83 -8.59
C ASP A 428 4.02 -14.64 -9.50
N MET A 429 5.33 -14.54 -9.29
CA MET A 429 6.36 -15.30 -10.01
C MET A 429 6.19 -16.81 -9.79
N LEU A 430 6.08 -17.25 -8.53
CA LEU A 430 5.92 -18.65 -8.16
C LEU A 430 4.65 -19.24 -8.74
N ARG A 431 3.51 -18.55 -8.58
CA ARG A 431 2.22 -18.95 -9.16
C ARG A 431 2.31 -19.06 -10.68
N ALA A 432 2.84 -18.04 -11.35
CA ALA A 432 2.89 -18.00 -12.81
C ALA A 432 3.85 -19.05 -13.39
N TYR A 433 4.99 -19.31 -12.74
CA TYR A 433 5.93 -20.34 -13.16
C TYR A 433 5.38 -21.74 -12.91
N PHE A 434 4.80 -22.02 -11.73
CA PHE A 434 4.21 -23.32 -11.42
C PHE A 434 3.08 -23.68 -12.41
N SER A 435 2.22 -22.72 -12.74
CA SER A 435 1.16 -22.91 -13.74
C SER A 435 1.67 -23.23 -15.15
N ARG A 436 2.94 -22.98 -15.48
CA ARG A 436 3.55 -23.37 -16.77
C ARG A 436 4.05 -24.81 -16.77
N ILE A 437 4.41 -25.35 -15.61
CA ILE A 437 5.09 -26.65 -15.50
C ILE A 437 4.25 -27.73 -14.83
N ASN A 438 3.18 -27.38 -14.11
CA ASN A 438 2.37 -28.30 -13.31
C ASN A 438 1.89 -29.54 -14.09
N GLY A 439 1.43 -29.36 -15.33
CA GLY A 439 0.99 -30.46 -16.19
C GLY A 439 2.12 -31.31 -16.77
N LEU A 440 3.38 -30.92 -16.56
CA LEU A 440 4.57 -31.62 -17.03
C LEU A 440 5.35 -32.30 -15.90
N LEU A 441 4.91 -32.14 -14.64
CA LEU A 441 5.53 -32.80 -13.50
C LEU A 441 5.26 -34.32 -13.53
N PRO A 442 6.09 -35.13 -12.84
CA PRO A 442 5.90 -36.57 -12.76
C PRO A 442 4.50 -36.97 -12.23
N ASP A 443 4.03 -38.14 -12.68
CA ASP A 443 2.73 -38.69 -12.27
C ASP A 443 2.67 -38.89 -10.74
N GLY A 444 1.51 -38.63 -10.13
CA GLY A 444 1.30 -38.81 -8.69
C GLY A 444 1.63 -40.22 -8.20
N ALA A 445 1.45 -41.25 -9.04
CA ALA A 445 1.80 -42.64 -8.70
C ALA A 445 3.29 -42.83 -8.35
N LEU A 446 4.17 -42.01 -8.95
CA LEU A 446 5.61 -42.01 -8.74
C LEU A 446 6.03 -41.24 -7.47
N LEU A 447 5.10 -40.51 -6.87
CA LEU A 447 5.31 -39.61 -5.73
C LEU A 447 4.67 -40.16 -4.44
N GLU A 448 4.07 -41.35 -4.50
CA GLU A 448 3.49 -42.03 -3.35
C GLU A 448 4.53 -42.48 -2.31
N PRO A 449 4.20 -42.54 -1.01
CA PRO A 449 2.89 -42.28 -0.43
C PRO A 449 2.58 -40.80 -0.12
N GLN A 450 3.58 -39.91 -0.13
CA GLN A 450 3.42 -38.52 0.32
C GLN A 450 2.44 -37.73 -0.54
N PHE A 451 2.34 -38.07 -1.83
CA PHE A 451 1.36 -37.47 -2.72
C PHE A 451 -0.08 -37.70 -2.23
N SER A 452 -0.52 -38.95 -2.02
CA SER A 452 -1.88 -39.21 -1.52
C SER A 452 -2.09 -38.71 -0.08
N GLN A 453 -1.04 -38.71 0.74
CA GLN A 453 -1.11 -38.17 2.11
C GLN A 453 -1.48 -36.68 2.11
N ILE A 454 -0.90 -35.88 1.22
CA ILE A 454 -1.24 -34.45 1.10
C ILE A 454 -2.51 -34.25 0.27
N ASP A 455 -2.68 -34.95 -0.85
CA ASP A 455 -3.82 -34.73 -1.77
C ASP A 455 -5.18 -35.00 -1.11
N ARG A 456 -5.24 -35.93 -0.16
CA ARG A 456 -6.46 -36.27 0.60
C ARG A 456 -6.55 -35.63 1.98
N TYR A 457 -5.55 -34.83 2.36
CA TYR A 457 -5.50 -34.21 3.67
C TYR A 457 -6.64 -33.20 3.83
N ASP A 458 -7.34 -33.24 4.97
CA ASP A 458 -8.34 -32.24 5.34
C ASP A 458 -7.68 -31.25 6.34
N PRO A 459 -7.44 -29.99 5.95
CA PRO A 459 -6.87 -28.97 6.83
C PRO A 459 -7.70 -28.68 8.09
N ASP A 460 -9.03 -28.80 8.00
CA ASP A 460 -9.94 -28.47 9.08
C ASP A 460 -10.11 -29.65 10.06
N LYS A 461 -9.83 -30.88 9.59
CA LYS A 461 -9.90 -32.11 10.38
C LYS A 461 -8.64 -32.97 10.17
N PRO A 462 -7.50 -32.61 10.82
CA PRO A 462 -6.26 -33.35 10.68
C PRO A 462 -6.43 -34.83 11.07
N SER A 463 -6.15 -35.73 10.14
CA SER A 463 -6.25 -37.19 10.36
C SER A 463 -5.21 -37.94 9.51
N GLY A 464 -4.88 -39.17 9.90
CA GLY A 464 -3.87 -39.98 9.22
C GLY A 464 -2.43 -39.68 9.65
N GLU A 465 -1.50 -39.67 8.67
CA GLU A 465 -0.07 -39.48 8.92
C GLU A 465 0.34 -38.02 9.11
N ILE A 466 -0.39 -37.08 8.52
CA ILE A 466 -0.16 -35.64 8.71
C ILE A 466 -0.98 -35.18 9.91
N LYS A 467 -0.33 -35.00 11.06
CA LYS A 467 -0.99 -34.59 12.31
C LYS A 467 -0.82 -33.11 12.61
N ASN A 468 0.25 -32.51 12.13
CA ASN A 468 0.59 -31.12 12.39
C ASN A 468 1.22 -30.44 11.17
N LYS A 469 1.44 -29.12 11.30
CA LYS A 469 2.07 -28.28 10.28
C LYS A 469 3.46 -28.75 9.86
N SER A 470 4.27 -29.24 10.79
CA SER A 470 5.62 -29.72 10.50
C SER A 470 5.61 -31.00 9.66
N ASP A 471 4.66 -31.90 9.91
CA ASP A 471 4.49 -33.13 9.14
C ASP A 471 4.11 -32.80 7.68
N PHE A 472 3.17 -31.89 7.48
CA PHE A 472 2.75 -31.42 6.15
C PHE A 472 3.92 -30.80 5.37
N ARG A 473 4.70 -29.94 6.03
CA ARG A 473 5.89 -29.30 5.42
C ARG A 473 6.96 -30.33 5.06
N SER A 474 7.11 -31.37 5.88
CA SER A 474 8.06 -32.45 5.64
C SER A 474 7.62 -33.35 4.49
N ALA A 475 6.32 -33.67 4.40
CA ALA A 475 5.74 -34.42 3.30
C ALA A 475 5.86 -33.65 1.96
N GLY A 476 5.54 -32.36 1.94
CA GLY A 476 5.69 -31.52 0.74
C GLY A 476 7.14 -31.46 0.27
N ARG A 477 8.09 -31.34 1.21
CA ARG A 477 9.53 -31.39 0.90
C ARG A 477 9.94 -32.72 0.29
N GLU A 478 9.44 -33.84 0.79
CA GLU A 478 9.73 -35.16 0.25
C GLU A 478 9.16 -35.36 -1.16
N ILE A 479 8.00 -34.78 -1.49
CA ILE A 479 7.49 -34.80 -2.87
C ILE A 479 8.47 -34.09 -3.82
N ILE A 480 9.00 -32.94 -3.43
CA ILE A 480 10.01 -32.22 -4.23
C ILE A 480 11.27 -33.10 -4.41
N ARG A 481 11.71 -33.82 -3.37
CA ARG A 481 12.83 -34.79 -3.47
C ARG A 481 12.60 -35.84 -4.53
N LYS A 482 11.41 -36.44 -4.52
CA LYS A 482 11.02 -37.46 -5.51
C LYS A 482 10.93 -36.89 -6.92
N ILE A 483 10.41 -35.66 -7.08
CA ILE A 483 10.41 -34.98 -8.37
C ILE A 483 11.84 -34.76 -8.87
N ALA A 484 12.75 -34.28 -8.02
CA ALA A 484 14.15 -34.06 -8.39
C ALA A 484 14.87 -35.38 -8.75
N ALA A 485 14.64 -36.45 -7.97
CA ALA A 485 15.16 -37.79 -8.23
C ALA A 485 14.84 -38.29 -9.65
N GLN A 486 13.65 -37.97 -10.17
CA GLN A 486 13.20 -38.42 -11.49
C GLN A 486 13.59 -37.49 -12.63
N THR A 487 13.95 -36.26 -12.32
CA THR A 487 14.19 -35.21 -13.33
C THR A 487 15.66 -34.87 -13.41
N ILE A 488 16.18 -34.17 -12.40
CA ILE A 488 17.53 -33.62 -12.41
C ILE A 488 18.59 -34.60 -11.90
N ASN A 489 18.21 -35.52 -11.00
CA ASN A 489 19.12 -36.50 -10.40
C ASN A 489 18.99 -37.89 -11.02
N SER A 490 18.20 -38.01 -12.11
CA SER A 490 18.02 -39.28 -12.81
C SER A 490 19.33 -39.72 -13.49
N PRO A 491 19.78 -40.97 -13.28
CA PRO A 491 20.99 -41.50 -13.91
C PRO A 491 20.81 -41.78 -15.41
N ILE A 492 19.59 -41.69 -15.93
CA ILE A 492 19.29 -41.89 -17.35
C ILE A 492 19.62 -40.58 -18.08
N PRO A 493 20.60 -40.55 -19.02
CA PRO A 493 20.84 -39.40 -19.87
C PRO A 493 19.66 -39.23 -20.83
N SER A 494 18.60 -38.57 -20.37
CA SER A 494 17.54 -38.14 -21.27
C SER A 494 18.06 -36.93 -22.04
N ASN A 495 18.03 -36.98 -23.37
CA ASN A 495 18.30 -35.84 -24.25
C ASN A 495 17.30 -34.67 -24.07
N ARG A 496 16.40 -34.76 -23.08
CA ARG A 496 15.30 -33.83 -22.85
C ARG A 496 15.26 -33.50 -21.36
N LYS A 497 15.79 -32.31 -20.96
CA LYS A 497 15.68 -31.81 -19.59
C LYS A 497 14.20 -31.81 -19.17
N LEU A 498 13.81 -32.77 -18.34
CA LEU A 498 12.45 -32.86 -17.81
C LEU A 498 12.21 -31.68 -16.87
N PRO A 499 11.05 -31.01 -16.94
CA PRO A 499 10.73 -29.91 -16.04
C PRO A 499 10.64 -30.43 -14.60
N SER A 500 11.20 -29.65 -13.69
CA SER A 500 11.28 -29.97 -12.27
C SER A 500 10.80 -28.78 -11.46
N TRP A 501 10.25 -29.05 -10.28
CA TRP A 501 9.98 -28.03 -9.28
C TRP A 501 11.00 -28.16 -8.16
N LEU A 502 11.90 -27.19 -8.03
CA LEU A 502 13.02 -27.22 -7.07
C LEU A 502 12.88 -26.18 -5.96
N VAL A 503 11.78 -25.41 -5.95
CA VAL A 503 11.54 -24.40 -4.92
C VAL A 503 11.06 -25.07 -3.64
N THR A 504 11.94 -25.13 -2.64
CA THR A 504 11.64 -25.80 -1.36
C THR A 504 11.09 -24.84 -0.32
N ASP A 505 11.52 -23.58 -0.37
CA ASP A 505 11.27 -22.59 0.66
C ASP A 505 10.88 -21.25 0.05
N PHE A 506 9.80 -20.67 0.56
CA PHE A 506 9.39 -19.30 0.31
C PHE A 506 9.37 -18.53 1.63
N VAL A 507 10.37 -17.68 1.83
CA VAL A 507 10.56 -16.86 3.02
C VAL A 507 10.12 -15.43 2.72
N THR A 508 9.08 -14.95 3.39
CA THR A 508 8.57 -13.58 3.24
C THR A 508 8.92 -12.72 4.44
N LEU A 509 9.41 -11.50 4.19
CA LEU A 509 9.83 -10.54 5.20
C LEU A 509 8.99 -9.26 5.05
N GLY A 510 8.21 -8.90 6.06
CA GLY A 510 7.43 -7.65 6.04
C GLY A 510 6.40 -7.60 4.91
N SER A 511 5.68 -8.71 4.69
CA SER A 511 4.83 -8.90 3.51
C SER A 511 3.55 -8.05 3.54
N PRO A 512 3.30 -7.16 2.54
CA PRO A 512 2.02 -6.45 2.42
C PRO A 512 0.84 -7.37 2.08
N LEU A 513 1.10 -8.65 1.75
CA LEU A 513 0.05 -9.64 1.55
C LEU A 513 -0.86 -9.79 2.79
N THR A 514 -0.42 -9.39 4.00
CA THR A 514 -1.29 -9.34 5.19
C THR A 514 -2.53 -8.45 4.99
N HIS A 515 -2.47 -7.52 4.02
CA HIS A 515 -3.55 -6.60 3.64
C HIS A 515 -4.19 -6.96 2.29
N ALA A 516 -4.14 -8.22 1.84
CA ALA A 516 -4.61 -8.64 0.51
C ALA A 516 -6.07 -8.25 0.23
N HIS A 517 -6.97 -8.33 1.22
CA HIS A 517 -8.37 -7.88 1.07
C HIS A 517 -8.48 -6.42 0.58
N TYR A 518 -7.54 -5.56 0.97
CA TYR A 518 -7.56 -4.14 0.62
C TYR A 518 -6.74 -3.82 -0.63
N LEU A 519 -5.64 -4.54 -0.84
CA LEU A 519 -4.67 -4.26 -1.90
C LEU A 519 -4.94 -5.02 -3.20
N ILE A 520 -5.54 -6.21 -3.13
CA ILE A 520 -5.71 -7.14 -4.26
C ILE A 520 -7.18 -7.28 -4.64
N CYS A 521 -8.07 -7.38 -3.66
CA CYS A 521 -9.50 -7.56 -3.91
C CYS A 521 -10.16 -6.25 -4.33
N ASP A 522 -11.18 -6.40 -5.17
CA ASP A 522 -12.00 -5.29 -5.64
C ASP A 522 -13.43 -5.81 -5.80
N TYR A 523 -14.42 -4.94 -5.58
CA TYR A 523 -15.82 -5.30 -5.73
C TYR A 523 -16.47 -4.39 -6.78
N PRO A 524 -16.99 -4.95 -7.89
CA PRO A 524 -17.66 -4.15 -8.91
C PRO A 524 -18.88 -3.47 -8.30
N THR A 525 -18.76 -2.15 -8.14
CA THR A 525 -19.85 -1.27 -7.69
C THR A 525 -20.67 -0.92 -8.93
N GLU A 526 -21.68 -1.71 -9.25
CA GLU A 526 -22.68 -1.33 -10.26
C GLU A 526 -23.49 -0.10 -9.79
N ASP A 527 -23.62 0.12 -8.48
CA ASP A 527 -24.22 1.33 -7.90
C ASP A 527 -23.18 2.23 -7.21
N LYS A 528 -22.55 3.10 -8.01
CA LYS A 528 -21.50 4.05 -7.58
C LYS A 528 -21.98 5.17 -6.66
N LEU A 529 -23.30 5.33 -6.45
CA LEU A 529 -23.81 6.57 -5.88
C LEU A 529 -23.84 6.57 -4.34
N PHE A 530 -24.00 5.43 -3.66
CA PHE A 530 -24.17 5.43 -2.18
C PHE A 530 -23.68 4.18 -1.42
N TYR A 531 -23.10 3.17 -2.06
CA TYR A 531 -22.77 1.92 -1.34
C TYR A 531 -21.31 1.84 -0.88
N HIS A 532 -21.10 1.77 0.43
CA HIS A 532 -19.83 1.41 1.03
C HIS A 532 -19.63 -0.10 0.90
N ALA A 533 -18.59 -0.55 0.19
CA ALA A 533 -18.20 -1.97 0.24
C ALA A 533 -17.91 -2.36 1.69
N THR A 534 -18.69 -3.22 2.33
CA THR A 534 -18.37 -3.69 3.69
C THR A 534 -17.12 -4.56 3.67
N GLU A 535 -16.40 -4.66 4.80
CA GLU A 535 -15.24 -5.56 4.92
C GLU A 535 -15.60 -6.99 4.48
N ASP A 536 -16.82 -7.42 4.81
CA ASP A 536 -17.39 -8.71 4.42
C ASP A 536 -17.37 -8.95 2.90
N LYS A 537 -17.65 -7.92 2.07
CA LYS A 537 -17.62 -8.06 0.60
C LYS A 537 -16.22 -8.23 0.04
N LEU A 538 -15.21 -7.63 0.69
CA LEU A 538 -13.81 -7.81 0.30
C LEU A 538 -13.32 -9.22 0.68
N VAL A 539 -13.76 -9.72 1.83
CA VAL A 539 -13.53 -11.11 2.26
C VAL A 539 -14.22 -12.09 1.31
N GLU A 540 -15.44 -11.79 0.88
CA GLU A 540 -16.17 -12.58 -0.11
C GLU A 540 -15.44 -12.63 -1.46
N ASP A 541 -14.96 -11.49 -1.98
CA ASP A 541 -14.16 -11.46 -3.21
C ASP A 541 -12.85 -12.24 -3.06
N PHE A 542 -12.18 -12.13 -1.91
CA PHE A 542 -10.98 -12.92 -1.61
C PHE A 542 -11.27 -14.42 -1.64
N ASN A 543 -12.29 -14.87 -0.90
CA ASN A 543 -12.69 -16.28 -0.83
C ASN A 543 -13.10 -16.81 -2.21
N ARG A 544 -13.83 -16.01 -3.00
CA ARG A 544 -14.17 -16.32 -4.40
C ARG A 544 -12.91 -16.54 -5.25
N ARG A 545 -11.90 -15.68 -5.11
CA ARG A 545 -10.62 -15.80 -5.84
C ARG A 545 -9.80 -17.00 -5.38
N VAL A 546 -9.83 -17.35 -4.09
CA VAL A 546 -9.22 -18.57 -3.57
C VAL A 546 -9.91 -19.81 -4.14
N ALA A 547 -11.25 -19.85 -4.12
CA ALA A 547 -12.04 -20.93 -4.70
C ALA A 547 -11.79 -21.10 -6.20
N GLN A 548 -11.70 -19.99 -6.94
CA GLN A 548 -11.34 -19.97 -8.36
C GLN A 548 -9.85 -20.21 -8.64
N ARG A 549 -9.04 -20.50 -7.60
CA ARG A 549 -7.59 -20.73 -7.68
C ARG A 549 -6.78 -19.57 -8.26
N GLU A 550 -7.34 -18.36 -8.25
CA GLU A 550 -6.61 -17.15 -8.58
C GLU A 550 -5.58 -16.81 -7.49
N LEU A 551 -5.86 -17.16 -6.23
CA LEU A 551 -4.97 -16.90 -5.10
C LEU A 551 -4.61 -18.21 -4.41
N PRO A 552 -3.48 -18.85 -4.77
CA PRO A 552 -2.97 -20.02 -4.07
C PRO A 552 -2.74 -19.76 -2.57
N THR A 553 -3.25 -20.65 -1.72
CA THR A 553 -3.15 -20.64 -0.26
C THR A 553 -2.25 -21.77 0.26
N CYS A 554 -1.86 -21.74 1.53
CA CYS A 554 -1.12 -22.80 2.21
C CYS A 554 -1.92 -23.25 3.45
N PRO A 555 -2.59 -24.42 3.41
CA PRO A 555 -2.56 -25.42 2.36
C PRO A 555 -3.37 -24.97 1.13
N PRO A 556 -3.17 -25.59 -0.05
CA PRO A 556 -3.94 -25.26 -1.25
C PRO A 556 -5.44 -25.44 -1.02
N HIS A 557 -6.27 -24.72 -1.78
CA HIS A 557 -7.71 -24.95 -1.76
C HIS A 557 -8.04 -26.22 -2.56
N ALA A 558 -8.80 -27.13 -1.96
CA ALA A 558 -9.21 -28.38 -2.58
C ALA A 558 -10.06 -28.14 -3.84
N ASP A 559 -10.14 -29.16 -4.70
CA ASP A 559 -11.10 -29.19 -5.81
C ASP A 559 -12.39 -29.87 -5.40
N ASP A 560 -13.53 -29.37 -5.87
CA ASP A 560 -14.84 -29.96 -5.54
C ASP A 560 -14.88 -31.44 -5.92
N ASP A 561 -14.23 -31.79 -7.05
CA ASP A 561 -14.12 -33.14 -7.60
C ASP A 561 -12.71 -33.77 -7.47
N GLY A 562 -11.79 -33.14 -6.74
CA GLY A 562 -10.37 -33.51 -6.67
C GLY A 562 -9.74 -33.31 -5.29
N GLY A 563 -8.41 -33.36 -5.22
CA GLY A 563 -7.67 -33.23 -3.96
C GLY A 563 -7.01 -31.86 -3.78
N LEU A 564 -6.19 -31.74 -2.74
CA LEU A 564 -5.41 -30.52 -2.46
C LEU A 564 -4.26 -30.27 -3.45
N LEU A 565 -3.81 -31.29 -4.19
CA LEU A 565 -2.67 -31.17 -5.10
C LEU A 565 -3.05 -31.41 -6.55
N ALA A 566 -3.99 -32.32 -6.79
CA ALA A 566 -4.31 -32.77 -8.13
C ALA A 566 -5.80 -32.93 -8.37
N PHE A 567 -6.14 -32.81 -9.65
CA PHE A 567 -7.45 -33.15 -10.17
C PHE A 567 -7.30 -34.33 -11.14
N ARG A 568 -8.39 -35.06 -11.36
CA ARG A 568 -8.41 -36.10 -12.39
C ARG A 568 -8.76 -35.45 -13.72
N ASN A 569 -7.84 -35.44 -14.66
CA ASN A 569 -8.09 -34.89 -15.98
C ASN A 569 -9.09 -35.79 -16.74
N PRO A 570 -10.28 -35.27 -17.16
CA PRO A 570 -11.30 -36.09 -17.80
C PRO A 570 -10.89 -36.60 -19.18
N ASN A 571 -9.95 -35.92 -19.86
CA ASN A 571 -9.49 -36.29 -21.19
C ASN A 571 -8.39 -37.37 -21.14
N THR A 572 -7.48 -37.30 -20.17
CA THR A 572 -6.34 -38.23 -20.05
C THR A 572 -6.59 -39.34 -19.04
N GLY A 573 -7.56 -39.17 -18.14
CA GLY A 573 -7.88 -40.08 -17.04
C GLY A 573 -6.85 -40.10 -15.91
N LYS A 574 -5.74 -39.36 -16.05
CA LYS A 574 -4.61 -39.30 -15.11
C LYS A 574 -4.83 -38.24 -14.03
N LYS A 575 -4.16 -38.40 -12.89
CA LYS A 575 -4.07 -37.36 -11.86
C LYS A 575 -2.99 -36.37 -12.25
N GLU A 576 -3.36 -35.11 -12.41
CA GLU A 576 -2.45 -34.03 -12.80
C GLU A 576 -2.47 -32.93 -11.72
N PHE A 577 -1.31 -32.34 -11.43
CA PHE A 577 -1.23 -31.23 -10.49
C PHE A 577 -2.08 -30.05 -10.98
N HIS A 578 -2.97 -29.52 -10.16
CA HIS A 578 -3.64 -28.26 -10.50
C HIS A 578 -2.68 -27.07 -10.31
N HIS A 579 -2.92 -25.98 -11.01
CA HIS A 579 -2.00 -24.83 -11.11
C HIS A 579 -1.81 -24.05 -9.79
N ALA A 580 -2.60 -24.33 -8.76
CA ALA A 580 -2.52 -23.68 -7.44
C ALA A 580 -1.93 -24.59 -6.35
N ALA A 581 -1.45 -25.79 -6.69
CA ALA A 581 -0.96 -26.79 -5.74
C ALA A 581 0.41 -26.45 -5.09
N LEU A 582 1.10 -25.40 -5.55
CA LEU A 582 2.51 -25.15 -5.21
C LEU A 582 2.82 -25.07 -3.71
N PHE A 583 1.90 -24.56 -2.90
CA PHE A 583 2.08 -24.39 -1.45
C PHE A 583 1.67 -25.62 -0.64
N GLY A 584 1.26 -26.70 -1.30
CA GLY A 584 1.30 -28.04 -0.71
C GLY A 584 2.67 -28.69 -0.82
N LEU A 585 3.54 -28.19 -1.71
CA LEU A 585 4.91 -28.68 -1.91
C LEU A 585 5.94 -27.76 -1.22
N THR A 586 5.76 -26.45 -1.37
CA THR A 586 6.71 -25.42 -0.97
C THR A 586 6.46 -24.98 0.46
N ARG A 587 7.49 -24.96 1.31
CA ARG A 587 7.41 -24.48 2.68
C ARG A 587 7.32 -22.95 2.69
N TRP A 588 6.21 -22.39 3.17
CA TRP A 588 6.04 -20.94 3.31
C TRP A 588 6.32 -20.51 4.76
N THR A 589 7.31 -19.65 4.97
CA THR A 589 7.63 -19.04 6.27
C THR A 589 7.53 -17.52 6.15
N ASN A 590 6.84 -16.85 7.07
CA ASN A 590 6.66 -15.41 7.07
C ASN A 590 7.20 -14.79 8.35
N LEU A 591 8.17 -13.89 8.25
CA LEU A 591 8.67 -13.11 9.38
C LEU A 591 8.03 -11.73 9.37
N TYR A 592 7.45 -11.34 10.50
CA TYR A 592 6.83 -10.04 10.66
C TYR A 592 7.16 -9.38 12.00
N PHE A 593 7.31 -8.05 12.00
CA PHE A 593 7.29 -7.27 13.24
C PHE A 593 5.84 -6.94 13.58
N GLU A 594 5.43 -7.16 14.82
CA GLU A 594 4.10 -6.76 15.26
C GLU A 594 3.98 -5.24 15.33
N MET A 595 2.88 -4.72 14.80
CA MET A 595 2.55 -3.31 14.87
C MET A 595 1.65 -3.05 16.07
N ASN A 596 2.15 -2.29 17.05
CA ASN A 596 1.36 -1.94 18.23
C ASN A 596 0.66 -0.59 18.06
N GLN A 597 1.37 0.43 17.57
CA GLN A 597 0.84 1.80 17.40
C GLN A 597 1.57 2.52 16.26
N MET A 598 0.84 3.19 15.36
CA MET A 598 1.32 4.16 14.35
C MET A 598 2.68 3.86 13.68
N PHE A 599 3.81 4.18 14.33
CA PHE A 599 5.19 3.99 13.83
C PHE A 599 6.02 2.92 14.58
N TRP A 600 5.46 2.29 15.62
CA TRP A 600 6.09 1.24 16.41
C TRP A 600 5.75 -0.14 15.84
N GLY A 601 6.73 -0.74 15.17
CA GLY A 601 6.64 -2.00 14.45
C GLY A 601 6.73 -1.83 12.93
N ASP A 602 6.14 -2.79 12.21
CA ASP A 602 6.03 -2.77 10.76
C ASP A 602 4.57 -2.55 10.34
N ALA A 603 4.28 -1.38 9.75
CA ALA A 603 2.93 -1.05 9.26
C ALA A 603 2.56 -1.76 7.95
N ILE A 604 3.56 -2.25 7.21
CA ILE A 604 3.38 -2.90 5.91
C ILE A 604 3.22 -4.40 6.11
N GLY A 605 4.11 -5.00 6.90
CA GLY A 605 4.13 -6.41 7.23
C GLY A 605 3.14 -6.83 8.31
N GLY A 606 2.86 -8.13 8.36
CA GLY A 606 2.00 -8.73 9.38
C GLY A 606 1.84 -10.22 9.18
N PRO A 607 1.04 -10.90 10.02
CA PRO A 607 0.77 -12.32 9.86
C PRO A 607 0.00 -12.58 8.56
N LEU A 608 0.32 -13.69 7.89
CA LEU A 608 -0.29 -14.10 6.61
C LEU A 608 -1.38 -15.16 6.76
N LYS A 609 -1.94 -15.33 7.97
CA LYS A 609 -3.07 -16.21 8.27
C LYS A 609 -4.21 -16.21 7.24
N ILE A 610 -4.47 -15.10 6.55
CA ILE A 610 -5.49 -15.01 5.49
C ILE A 610 -5.21 -15.93 4.28
N PHE A 611 -3.94 -16.28 4.04
CA PHE A 611 -3.51 -17.22 3.00
C PHE A 611 -3.44 -18.67 3.52
N GLY A 612 -3.84 -18.91 4.77
CA GLY A 612 -4.01 -20.25 5.32
C GLY A 612 -3.14 -20.57 6.54
N PRO A 613 -3.55 -21.56 7.36
CA PRO A 613 -2.94 -21.84 8.66
C PRO A 613 -1.59 -22.58 8.59
N TYR A 614 -1.19 -23.09 7.42
CA TYR A 614 0.05 -23.86 7.25
C TYR A 614 1.27 -23.00 6.90
N ILE A 615 1.06 -21.69 6.78
CA ILE A 615 2.15 -20.71 6.77
C ILE A 615 2.77 -20.66 8.17
N GLU A 616 4.10 -20.69 8.22
CA GLU A 616 4.83 -20.49 9.47
C GLU A 616 5.03 -18.99 9.72
N ASP A 617 4.05 -18.37 10.38
CA ASP A 617 4.07 -16.96 10.79
C ASP A 617 4.92 -16.79 12.05
N VAL A 618 6.14 -16.25 11.89
CA VAL A 618 7.10 -15.98 12.96
C VAL A 618 7.11 -14.49 13.30
N LYS A 619 6.66 -14.16 14.51
CA LYS A 619 6.78 -12.80 15.07
C LYS A 619 8.23 -12.55 15.49
N VAL A 620 8.83 -11.48 14.98
CA VAL A 620 10.21 -11.08 15.30
C VAL A 620 10.27 -9.73 16.04
N SER A 621 11.36 -9.49 16.76
CA SER A 621 11.68 -8.20 17.40
C SER A 621 13.17 -7.89 17.29
N THR A 622 13.51 -6.60 17.22
CA THR A 622 14.89 -6.09 17.29
C THR A 622 15.38 -5.91 18.72
N LEU A 623 14.48 -6.01 19.71
CA LEU A 623 14.76 -5.82 21.13
C LEU A 623 14.67 -7.15 21.88
N PRO A 624 15.54 -7.39 22.88
CA PRO A 624 15.48 -8.60 23.70
C PRO A 624 14.20 -8.69 24.54
N SER A 625 13.58 -7.55 24.87
CA SER A 625 12.29 -7.50 25.59
C SER A 625 11.08 -7.90 24.73
N GLY A 626 11.26 -8.15 23.43
CA GLY A 626 10.18 -8.56 22.52
C GLY A 626 9.23 -7.42 22.10
N GLY A 627 9.50 -6.18 22.52
CA GLY A 627 8.69 -5.01 22.18
C GLY A 627 8.92 -4.48 20.75
N PRO A 628 8.00 -3.67 20.21
CA PRO A 628 8.18 -3.03 18.91
C PRO A 628 9.18 -1.87 19.00
N ALA A 629 10.08 -1.80 18.03
CA ALA A 629 10.95 -0.63 17.86
C ALA A 629 10.34 0.34 16.83
N LEU A 630 10.88 1.56 16.78
CA LEU A 630 10.47 2.57 15.81
C LEU A 630 10.86 2.12 14.39
N PHE A 631 9.87 2.06 13.49
CA PHE A 631 10.03 1.83 12.04
C PHE A 631 10.92 0.62 11.69
N THR A 632 10.44 -0.59 11.96
CA THR A 632 11.24 -1.83 11.81
C THR A 632 11.15 -2.50 10.45
N HIS A 633 10.40 -1.95 9.49
CA HIS A 633 10.14 -2.60 8.19
C HIS A 633 11.40 -3.00 7.41
N THR A 634 12.51 -2.27 7.57
CA THR A 634 13.79 -2.57 6.88
C THR A 634 14.82 -3.26 7.79
N SER A 635 14.41 -3.69 8.99
CA SER A 635 15.32 -4.18 10.04
C SER A 635 15.44 -5.71 10.10
N TYR A 636 14.79 -6.44 9.20
CA TYR A 636 14.77 -7.91 9.17
C TYR A 636 16.17 -8.56 9.09
N TRP A 637 17.10 -7.94 8.36
CA TRP A 637 18.48 -8.42 8.19
C TRP A 637 19.52 -7.41 8.68
N LYS A 638 19.11 -6.35 9.40
CA LYS A 638 20.03 -5.35 9.94
C LYS A 638 20.76 -5.91 11.16
N ILE A 639 22.09 -5.95 11.07
CA ILE A 639 23.00 -6.38 12.13
C ILE A 639 23.65 -5.20 12.87
N THR A 640 23.34 -3.95 12.53
CA THR A 640 23.93 -2.75 13.16
C THR A 640 23.26 -2.36 14.49
N GLY A 641 22.30 -3.14 14.96
CA GLY A 641 21.58 -2.88 16.20
C GLY A 641 22.38 -3.27 17.46
N PRO A 642 21.86 -2.98 18.67
CA PRO A 642 22.58 -3.18 19.93
C PRO A 642 23.05 -4.62 20.18
N MET A 643 22.31 -5.61 19.67
CA MET A 643 22.64 -7.05 19.81
C MET A 643 23.39 -7.63 18.61
N GLY A 644 23.72 -6.81 17.61
CA GLY A 644 24.48 -7.25 16.44
C GLY A 644 23.81 -8.42 15.70
N ARG A 645 24.57 -9.51 15.54
CA ARG A 645 24.12 -10.78 14.93
C ARG A 645 23.30 -11.67 15.87
N GLY A 646 23.33 -11.39 17.17
CA GLY A 646 22.58 -12.12 18.19
C GLY A 646 21.15 -11.62 18.35
N SER A 647 20.70 -10.65 17.56
CA SER A 647 19.33 -10.16 17.63
C SER A 647 18.32 -11.26 17.25
N PRO A 648 17.15 -11.34 17.92
CA PRO A 648 16.17 -12.41 17.68
C PRO A 648 15.75 -12.54 16.21
N GLN A 649 15.54 -11.43 15.51
CA GLN A 649 15.14 -11.44 14.10
C GLN A 649 16.17 -12.12 13.18
N ILE A 650 17.46 -12.04 13.51
CA ILE A 650 18.54 -12.66 12.71
C ILE A 650 18.57 -14.17 12.94
N GLY A 651 18.35 -14.61 14.18
CA GLY A 651 18.20 -16.04 14.51
C GLY A 651 17.03 -16.67 13.76
N GLU A 652 15.87 -16.03 13.79
CA GLU A 652 14.68 -16.50 13.07
C GLU A 652 14.87 -16.46 11.55
N LEU A 653 15.56 -15.45 11.01
CA LEU A 653 15.86 -15.39 9.57
C LEU A 653 16.80 -16.54 9.14
N ARG A 654 17.81 -16.87 9.96
CA ARG A 654 18.70 -18.03 9.73
C ARG A 654 17.91 -19.34 9.75
N ALA A 655 17.02 -19.50 10.73
CA ALA A 655 16.17 -20.68 10.86
C ALA A 655 15.19 -20.82 9.69
N ALA A 656 14.65 -19.71 9.19
CA ALA A 656 13.72 -19.71 8.07
C ALA A 656 14.38 -20.02 6.72
N VAL A 657 15.57 -19.47 6.45
CA VAL A 657 16.33 -19.75 5.21
C VAL A 657 16.94 -21.15 5.25
N ASN A 658 17.42 -21.58 6.41
CA ASN A 658 17.90 -22.94 6.66
C ASN A 658 18.88 -23.46 5.58
N LEU A 659 20.03 -22.81 5.45
CA LEU A 659 21.06 -23.18 4.46
C LEU A 659 21.68 -24.57 4.71
N VAL A 660 21.55 -25.10 5.93
CA VAL A 660 22.11 -26.39 6.34
C VAL A 660 21.21 -27.56 5.92
N ASP A 661 19.93 -27.30 5.66
CA ASP A 661 19.00 -28.34 5.20
C ASP A 661 19.47 -28.94 3.87
N GLY A 662 19.42 -30.27 3.79
CA GLY A 662 20.10 -31.08 2.79
C GLY A 662 19.59 -30.91 1.35
N PRO A 663 20.17 -31.66 0.39
CA PRO A 663 19.69 -31.72 -0.98
C PRO A 663 18.21 -32.07 -1.13
N VAL A 664 17.72 -31.84 -2.34
CA VAL A 664 16.42 -32.34 -2.78
C VAL A 664 16.62 -33.71 -3.43
#